data_AF-A0A7X8YYW6-F1
#
_entry.id   AF-A0A7X8YYW6-F1
#
_cell.length_a   1.000
_cell.length_b   1.000
_cell.length_c   1.000
_cell.angle_alpha   90.00
_cell.angle_beta   90.00
_cell.angle_gamma   90.00
#
_symmetry.space_group_name_H-M   'P 1'
#
loop_
_entity.id
_entity.type
_entity.pdbx_description
1 polymer ?
#
loop_
_entity_poly.entity_id
_entity_poly.type
_entity_poly.pdbx_seq_one_letter_code
_entity_poly.pdbx_strand_id
1 'polypeptide(L)'
;MRFNALSIVVVCLLAQLCPAADQGETIRRFDFADCPAGEIPQGWSLRQGGDRGQVGVHEIGYAEGWKSIRVSAAKACYLEYSLPVKPGETYRVEAFCRQVGLGSSTIQINWHMANGRLYNYDGLNSSRFRPFDKRWNRAFLVAVVPRNVVNMKLVLCVENQKINTDTVWFSGISIVKPTSELYAPAPDQPAPLVEVDLDSGDYNLFTSNLETLHTLRMACVNHSDNVMDEPIAEWVTPASAPRYAKFLRDSGFNAVLTNGQRYLMSDSKDHKPYPDVLKGSLPFPELVENAAAFVKAFHDEGLKVYLHLTACAAPMEMREKRPDWMTVCVTDGRTKTIWGLQWLCFNNPEFRKEYLRRLGVLVEQSKCDGLMVDETSLMYETCGCGHCRDKFKRDTGITMPPEGQAWYRDLSNAVYRRYLQWRLKQYMDFNTEILANLRKHRPDGVLLSYYAVPHIPTAWVDHGISNELSATVGSTHGLETIVNYDKYWTLYIANMKLIRSAAEHGIASIFATRSDHSYNQMYYRWLLDLTQVSHRYWHWYVPEAMKRARVPLLHWETKNKNLLAGMYGGADTAVVISTRNNNLHRRPLGSINLQNSYFAVGETLTAASIPWKAVGDLDLDKPLTGKCKTLVALNLSLMSDAQAQNIRQFVADGGTLIAALDTSLYDEHGDRRRNFALADVLGCDFEAIVEQDGLLTINQPQRFLGGITGEFSSYEASVRVKPRYDGKVWGTINVDGRSMPGVVHNKFGKGQAVYFAGHVEPLIYFNELHAITVTPRPEGQSRDMAMVNLFTNLVKNTAEDRVQIDNLPACVVVETYRHDYNDKQGFMVCLFNGTGFFTEGRPQKESISYPDIRSQLPDKDKPIVIRLADSTATRVFAVSPDFRGRTELEMQRTDAGVSVKLPTFGNLIMIYFE
;
A
#
# COMPACT_ATOMS: atom_id res chain seq x y z
N MET A 1 -4.55 24.91 -0.52
CA MET A 1 -3.40 24.00 -0.29
C MET A 1 -3.03 23.37 -1.62
N ARG A 2 -1.82 23.66 -2.15
CA ARG A 2 -1.34 23.14 -3.43
C ARG A 2 -0.67 21.78 -3.20
N PHE A 3 -1.26 20.71 -3.74
CA PHE A 3 -0.62 19.40 -3.92
C PHE A 3 -0.16 19.34 -5.38
N ASN A 4 1.15 19.37 -5.61
CA ASN A 4 1.71 19.12 -6.95
C ASN A 4 1.76 17.61 -7.19
N ALA A 5 1.52 17.26 -8.46
CA ALA A 5 1.38 15.93 -9.00
C ALA A 5 2.61 15.03 -8.79
N LEU A 6 2.35 13.73 -8.67
CA LEU A 6 3.33 12.66 -8.58
C LEU A 6 4.21 12.62 -9.84
N SER A 7 5.43 13.14 -9.69
CA SER A 7 6.66 12.75 -10.41
C SER A 7 7.85 13.27 -9.62
N ILE A 8 8.02 12.81 -8.38
CA ILE A 8 9.07 13.29 -7.49
C ILE A 8 9.59 12.13 -6.64
N VAL A 9 10.84 11.71 -6.89
CA VAL A 9 11.66 10.76 -6.12
C VAL A 9 11.77 11.15 -4.62
N VAL A 10 10.82 10.81 -3.76
CA VAL A 10 10.94 11.10 -2.33
C VAL A 10 12.02 10.22 -1.68
N VAL A 11 13.27 10.70 -1.65
CA VAL A 11 14.31 10.30 -0.68
C VAL A 11 14.41 11.42 0.35
N CYS A 12 13.41 11.55 1.23
CA CYS A 12 13.39 12.64 2.23
C CYS A 12 13.11 12.22 3.68
N LEU A 13 13.25 10.94 4.06
CA LEU A 13 12.96 10.52 5.44
C LEU A 13 13.92 9.49 6.05
N LEU A 14 15.17 9.44 5.56
CA LEU A 14 16.28 8.74 6.24
C LEU A 14 17.22 9.69 7.02
N ALA A 15 16.86 10.97 7.12
CA ALA A 15 17.79 12.03 7.52
C ALA A 15 18.09 12.15 9.04
N GLN A 16 17.74 11.17 9.87
CA GLN A 16 18.09 11.23 11.31
C GLN A 16 19.03 10.13 11.80
N LEU A 17 19.31 9.07 11.03
CA LEU A 17 20.07 7.93 11.55
C LEU A 17 20.97 7.25 10.51
N CYS A 18 21.66 7.99 9.63
CA CYS A 18 22.70 7.36 8.80
C CYS A 18 24.09 7.86 9.23
N PRO A 19 24.86 7.06 9.98
CA PRO A 19 26.25 7.35 10.32
C PRO A 19 27.23 6.99 9.20
N ALA A 20 26.77 6.57 8.01
CA ALA A 20 27.65 6.18 6.92
C ALA A 20 28.35 7.41 6.30
N ALA A 21 29.57 7.60 6.78
CA ALA A 21 30.56 8.60 6.42
C ALA A 21 30.90 8.66 4.92
N ASP A 22 31.16 9.88 4.43
CA ASP A 22 32.33 10.31 3.63
C ASP A 22 32.93 9.41 2.53
N GLN A 23 32.19 8.45 1.94
CA GLN A 23 32.69 7.70 0.78
C GLN A 23 32.32 8.36 -0.55
N GLY A 24 32.88 9.54 -0.78
CA GLY A 24 32.75 10.28 -2.03
C GLY A 24 33.80 11.37 -2.15
N GLU A 25 34.22 11.68 -3.37
CA GLU A 25 35.09 12.82 -3.64
C GLU A 25 34.29 14.12 -3.40
N THR A 26 34.68 14.90 -2.39
CA THR A 26 34.07 16.21 -2.17
C THR A 26 34.51 17.16 -3.27
N ILE A 27 33.60 17.49 -4.17
CA ILE A 27 33.83 18.41 -5.29
C ILE A 27 33.81 19.86 -4.82
N ARG A 28 32.91 20.19 -3.88
CA ARG A 28 32.80 21.53 -3.31
C ARG A 28 32.25 21.50 -1.90
N ARG A 29 32.75 22.38 -1.04
CA ARG A 29 32.18 22.66 0.29
C ARG A 29 32.09 24.17 0.46
N PHE A 30 31.01 24.62 1.11
CA PHE A 30 30.75 26.03 1.41
C PHE A 30 30.59 26.18 2.92
N ASP A 31 31.56 26.83 3.55
CA ASP A 31 31.59 27.15 4.99
C ASP A 31 31.37 28.65 5.28
N PHE A 32 31.45 29.49 4.24
CA PHE A 32 31.20 30.93 4.26
C PHE A 32 32.06 31.73 5.26
N ALA A 33 33.10 31.13 5.86
CA ALA A 33 33.89 31.74 6.92
C ALA A 33 34.52 33.08 6.47
N ASP A 34 35.02 33.11 5.24
CA ASP A 34 35.71 34.26 4.64
C ASP A 34 34.75 35.28 4.00
N CYS A 35 33.44 35.03 3.99
CA CYS A 35 32.47 35.96 3.40
C CYS A 35 32.09 37.06 4.42
N PRO A 36 32.14 38.36 4.05
CA PRO A 36 31.67 39.44 4.91
C PRO A 36 30.19 39.26 5.29
N ALA A 37 29.84 39.67 6.51
CA ALA A 37 28.45 39.62 6.94
C ALA A 37 27.58 40.57 6.11
N GLY A 38 26.41 40.10 5.67
CA GLY A 38 25.47 40.85 4.82
C GLY A 38 25.73 40.72 3.32
N GLU A 39 26.80 40.06 2.88
CA GLU A 39 27.11 39.89 1.46
C GLU A 39 26.69 38.53 0.90
N ILE A 40 26.53 38.45 -0.42
CA ILE A 40 26.28 37.19 -1.13
C ILE A 40 27.64 36.50 -1.36
N PRO A 41 27.77 35.19 -1.08
CA PRO A 41 29.04 34.48 -1.27
C PRO A 41 29.57 34.55 -2.70
N GLN A 42 30.89 34.65 -2.86
CA GLN A 42 31.53 34.68 -4.18
C GLN A 42 31.17 33.43 -5.01
N GLY A 43 30.82 33.63 -6.28
CA GLY A 43 30.40 32.56 -7.21
C GLY A 43 28.92 32.18 -7.09
N TRP A 44 28.18 32.74 -6.14
CA TRP A 44 26.74 32.65 -6.07
C TRP A 44 26.11 33.87 -6.74
N SER A 45 24.97 33.65 -7.41
CA SER A 45 24.15 34.71 -7.99
C SER A 45 22.81 34.76 -7.29
N LEU A 46 22.26 35.96 -7.13
CA LEU A 46 20.96 36.17 -6.50
C LEU A 46 19.94 36.59 -7.56
N ARG A 47 18.79 35.92 -7.55
CA ARG A 47 17.58 36.33 -8.28
C ARG A 47 16.45 36.53 -7.28
N GLN A 48 15.87 37.73 -7.25
CA GLN A 48 14.85 38.10 -6.26
C GLN A 48 13.56 38.55 -6.95
N GLY A 49 12.41 38.14 -6.40
CA GLY A 49 11.09 38.58 -6.81
C GLY A 49 10.54 39.67 -5.89
N GLY A 50 10.98 40.92 -6.08
CA GLY A 50 10.51 42.13 -5.38
C GLY A 50 11.42 42.60 -4.23
N ASP A 51 11.24 43.85 -3.81
CA ASP A 51 12.27 44.64 -3.11
C ASP A 51 12.39 44.44 -1.59
N ARG A 52 11.67 43.47 -1.00
CA ARG A 52 11.49 43.40 0.47
C ARG A 52 12.40 42.44 1.23
N GLY A 53 13.20 41.61 0.54
CA GLY A 53 13.99 40.56 1.18
C GLY A 53 15.45 40.96 1.45
N GLN A 54 15.96 40.67 2.64
CA GLN A 54 17.39 40.76 2.98
C GLN A 54 18.05 39.41 2.76
N VAL A 55 19.16 39.39 2.01
CA VAL A 55 19.92 38.19 1.67
C VAL A 55 21.39 38.46 1.91
N GLY A 56 22.06 37.59 2.65
CA GLY A 56 23.50 37.68 2.85
C GLY A 56 24.01 36.69 3.88
N VAL A 57 25.31 36.66 4.10
CA VAL A 57 25.95 35.80 5.10
C VAL A 57 25.82 36.40 6.51
N HIS A 58 25.50 35.59 7.51
CA HIS A 58 25.40 36.02 8.92
C HIS A 58 26.01 34.98 9.86
N GLU A 59 26.42 35.40 11.06
CA GLU A 59 27.15 34.58 12.06
C GLU A 59 26.32 33.50 12.78
N ILE A 60 25.09 33.24 12.32
CA ILE A 60 24.24 32.21 12.92
C ILE A 60 24.57 30.86 12.27
N GLY A 61 25.54 30.13 12.83
CA GLY A 61 26.00 28.81 12.37
C GLY A 61 25.19 27.61 12.88
N TYR A 62 25.46 26.42 12.30
CA TYR A 62 24.96 25.12 12.80
C TYR A 62 25.84 24.57 13.95
N ALA A 63 27.13 24.87 13.92
CA ALA A 63 28.10 24.64 14.99
C ALA A 63 28.70 26.00 15.39
N GLU A 64 29.01 26.19 16.68
CA GLU A 64 29.59 27.43 17.22
C GLU A 64 30.80 27.85 16.35
N GLY A 65 30.67 28.95 15.60
CA GLY A 65 31.74 29.50 14.74
C GLY A 65 31.51 29.46 13.22
N TRP A 66 30.45 28.82 12.70
CA TRP A 66 30.18 28.79 11.24
C TRP A 66 29.30 29.95 10.78
N LYS A 67 29.55 30.48 9.59
CA LYS A 67 28.69 31.47 8.93
C LYS A 67 27.63 30.78 8.07
N SER A 68 26.47 31.42 7.90
CA SER A 68 25.34 30.86 7.15
C SER A 68 24.71 31.90 6.25
N ILE A 69 24.21 31.48 5.08
CA ILE A 69 23.39 32.35 4.24
C ILE A 69 22.03 32.53 4.91
N ARG A 70 21.66 33.76 5.20
CA ARG A 70 20.36 34.14 5.77
C ARG A 70 19.50 34.80 4.70
N VAL A 71 18.21 34.45 4.70
CA VAL A 71 17.18 35.10 3.89
C VAL A 71 16.02 35.50 4.79
N SER A 72 15.72 36.79 4.87
CA SER A 72 14.63 37.35 5.69
C SER A 72 13.69 38.23 4.87
N ALA A 73 12.39 38.21 5.19
CA ALA A 73 11.36 39.05 4.57
C ALA A 73 11.23 38.93 3.02
N ALA A 74 11.64 37.81 2.43
CA ALA A 74 11.65 37.58 0.99
C ALA A 74 10.29 37.08 0.46
N LYS A 75 9.75 37.79 -0.55
CA LYS A 75 8.61 37.30 -1.34
C LYS A 75 9.00 36.10 -2.21
N ALA A 76 10.15 36.21 -2.89
CA ALA A 76 10.82 35.10 -3.58
C ALA A 76 12.31 35.44 -3.72
N CYS A 77 13.19 34.48 -3.42
CA CYS A 77 14.64 34.60 -3.45
C CYS A 77 15.24 33.28 -3.91
N TYR A 78 16.13 33.34 -4.89
CA TYR A 78 16.85 32.19 -5.46
C TYR A 78 18.34 32.50 -5.48
N LEU A 79 19.11 31.81 -4.64
CA LEU A 79 20.58 31.86 -4.66
C LEU A 79 21.10 30.70 -5.48
N GLU A 80 21.87 30.99 -6.52
CA GLU A 80 22.23 30.03 -7.56
C GLU A 80 23.75 29.90 -7.69
N TYR A 81 24.27 28.67 -7.60
CA TYR A 81 25.68 28.31 -7.81
C TYR A 81 25.80 27.35 -8.99
N SER A 82 26.75 27.60 -9.92
CA SER A 82 26.93 26.76 -11.12
C SER A 82 28.20 25.91 -11.02
N LEU A 83 28.09 24.64 -11.41
CA LEU A 83 29.17 23.67 -11.41
C LEU A 83 29.21 22.93 -12.76
N PRO A 84 30.36 22.87 -13.46
CA PRO A 84 30.53 22.00 -14.63
C PRO A 84 30.40 20.53 -14.27
N VAL A 85 29.67 19.76 -15.09
CA VAL A 85 29.39 18.33 -14.84
C VAL A 85 29.45 17.54 -16.14
N LYS A 86 29.70 16.23 -16.08
CA LYS A 86 29.67 15.35 -17.27
C LYS A 86 28.43 14.47 -17.31
N PRO A 87 27.80 14.28 -18.47
CA PRO A 87 26.68 13.34 -18.63
C PRO A 87 26.97 11.95 -18.08
N GLY A 88 26.02 11.38 -17.34
CA GLY A 88 26.12 10.06 -16.72
C GLY A 88 26.82 10.02 -15.36
N GLU A 89 27.48 11.10 -14.92
CA GLU A 89 28.04 11.18 -13.57
C GLU A 89 26.92 11.40 -12.53
N THR A 90 27.16 10.97 -11.29
CA THR A 90 26.23 11.19 -10.17
C THR A 90 26.80 12.21 -9.21
N TYR A 91 25.97 13.11 -8.69
CA TYR A 91 26.33 14.09 -7.68
C TYR A 91 25.35 14.06 -6.52
N ARG A 92 25.86 14.22 -5.30
CA ARG A 92 25.10 14.41 -4.07
C ARG A 92 25.34 15.84 -3.56
N VAL A 93 24.29 16.59 -3.34
CA VAL A 93 24.34 17.89 -2.67
C VAL A 93 23.84 17.73 -1.25
N GLU A 94 24.51 18.32 -0.27
CA GLU A 94 24.04 18.40 1.12
C GLU A 94 23.97 19.83 1.59
N ALA A 95 23.09 20.11 2.55
CA ALA A 95 23.04 21.38 3.27
C ALA A 95 22.29 21.24 4.59
N PHE A 96 22.58 22.14 5.53
CA PHE A 96 21.80 22.35 6.74
C PHE A 96 20.90 23.57 6.56
N CYS A 97 19.65 23.47 6.98
CA CYS A 97 18.67 24.55 6.93
C CYS A 97 17.98 24.77 8.27
N ARG A 98 17.72 26.03 8.61
CA ARG A 98 16.94 26.43 9.79
C ARG A 98 15.90 27.45 9.35
N GLN A 99 14.68 27.39 9.87
CA GLN A 99 13.62 28.34 9.52
C GLN A 99 12.86 28.85 10.75
N VAL A 100 12.71 30.17 10.86
CA VAL A 100 11.87 30.83 11.86
C VAL A 100 10.77 31.57 11.12
N GLY A 101 9.50 31.32 11.47
CA GLY A 101 8.36 32.01 10.89
C GLY A 101 7.86 31.43 9.55
N LEU A 102 6.89 32.10 8.94
CA LEU A 102 6.15 31.61 7.78
C LEU A 102 6.97 31.77 6.49
N GLY A 103 6.86 30.80 5.57
CA GLY A 103 7.58 30.81 4.30
C GLY A 103 7.88 29.39 3.81
N SER A 104 8.32 29.27 2.56
CA SER A 104 8.76 28.00 1.97
C SER A 104 10.23 28.09 1.59
N SER A 105 11.03 27.12 2.01
CA SER A 105 12.44 26.99 1.67
C SER A 105 12.72 25.63 1.04
N THR A 106 13.55 25.59 -0.01
CA THR A 106 13.92 24.36 -0.74
C THR A 106 15.33 24.44 -1.31
N ILE A 107 15.93 23.29 -1.62
CA ILE A 107 17.20 23.17 -2.35
C ILE A 107 16.92 22.41 -3.65
N GLN A 108 17.39 22.96 -4.78
CA GLN A 108 17.09 22.45 -6.12
C GLN A 108 18.37 22.28 -6.94
N ILE A 109 18.30 21.42 -7.96
CA ILE A 109 19.30 21.33 -9.03
C ILE A 109 18.62 21.61 -10.36
N ASN A 110 19.13 22.58 -11.09
CA ASN A 110 18.71 22.89 -12.46
C ASN A 110 19.82 22.52 -13.44
N TRP A 111 19.47 22.11 -14.66
CA TRP A 111 20.45 21.70 -15.66
C TRP A 111 20.61 22.75 -16.75
N HIS A 112 21.86 23.06 -17.08
CA HIS A 112 22.21 23.89 -18.22
C HIS A 112 22.73 23.00 -19.35
N MET A 113 22.00 23.03 -20.47
CA MET A 113 22.27 22.21 -21.64
C MET A 113 23.34 22.85 -22.54
N ALA A 114 24.04 22.04 -23.33
CA ALA A 114 25.06 22.51 -24.28
C ALA A 114 24.52 23.52 -25.32
N ASN A 115 23.21 23.49 -25.60
CA ASN A 115 22.52 24.37 -26.54
C ASN A 115 22.03 25.69 -25.90
N GLY A 116 22.43 26.01 -24.67
CA GLY A 116 22.06 27.23 -23.96
C GLY A 116 20.65 27.23 -23.37
N ARG A 117 19.87 26.16 -23.53
CA ARG A 117 18.57 26.01 -22.84
C ARG A 117 18.78 25.63 -21.38
N LEU A 118 18.00 26.26 -20.50
CA LEU A 118 17.88 25.86 -19.11
C LEU A 118 16.74 24.84 -19.01
N TYR A 119 17.05 23.62 -18.59
CA TYR A 119 16.05 22.61 -18.31
C TYR A 119 15.81 22.58 -16.80
N ASN A 120 14.60 22.96 -16.39
CA ASN A 120 14.13 22.66 -15.04
C ASN A 120 13.81 21.17 -15.04
N TYR A 121 14.70 20.35 -14.48
CA TYR A 121 14.24 19.08 -13.95
C TYR A 121 13.31 19.45 -12.81
N ASP A 122 12.03 19.07 -12.91
CA ASP A 122 11.02 19.42 -11.91
C ASP A 122 11.60 19.17 -10.53
N GLY A 123 11.68 20.26 -9.76
CA GLY A 123 12.26 20.26 -8.45
C GLY A 123 11.65 19.12 -7.68
N LEU A 124 12.49 18.15 -7.34
CA LEU A 124 12.21 17.27 -6.25
C LEU A 124 11.72 18.16 -5.11
N ASN A 125 10.43 18.05 -4.73
CA ASN A 125 9.88 18.57 -3.49
C ASN A 125 10.52 17.74 -2.36
N SER A 126 11.83 17.85 -2.23
CA SER A 126 12.60 17.35 -1.13
C SER A 126 12.32 18.31 0.02
N SER A 127 11.27 17.96 0.78
CA SER A 127 10.87 18.58 2.04
C SER A 127 10.67 20.10 2.00
N ARG A 128 9.41 20.56 2.10
CA ARG A 128 9.19 21.81 2.82
C ARG A 128 9.84 21.63 4.18
N PHE A 129 10.94 22.31 4.47
CA PHE A 129 11.38 22.46 5.86
C PHE A 129 10.16 22.99 6.61
N ARG A 130 9.73 22.29 7.67
CA ARG A 130 8.46 22.62 8.32
C ARG A 130 8.54 24.09 8.78
N PRO A 131 7.51 24.92 8.51
CA PRO A 131 7.58 26.37 8.71
C PRO A 131 7.70 26.85 10.17
N PHE A 132 7.93 25.94 11.13
CA PHE A 132 8.01 26.26 12.56
C PHE A 132 9.23 25.67 13.26
N ASP A 133 10.17 25.06 12.54
CA ASP A 133 11.30 24.39 13.19
C ASP A 133 12.46 25.35 13.51
N LYS A 134 12.54 25.74 14.80
CA LYS A 134 13.65 26.56 15.32
C LYS A 134 14.99 25.80 15.34
N ARG A 135 15.01 24.49 15.05
CA ARG A 135 16.21 23.65 14.99
C ARG A 135 16.80 23.64 13.57
N TRP A 136 18.07 23.27 13.49
CA TRP A 136 18.74 23.01 12.23
C TRP A 136 18.41 21.60 11.73
N ASN A 137 18.15 21.49 10.44
CA ASN A 137 17.79 20.26 9.75
C ASN A 137 18.78 19.99 8.63
N ARG A 138 19.26 18.75 8.51
CA ARG A 138 20.11 18.32 7.40
C ARG A 138 19.24 17.85 6.23
N ALA A 139 19.56 18.30 5.02
CA ALA A 139 18.97 17.85 3.77
C ALA A 139 20.07 17.45 2.79
N PHE A 140 19.76 16.48 1.93
CA PHE A 140 20.61 16.14 0.79
C PHE A 140 19.77 15.76 -0.43
N LEU A 141 20.36 15.87 -1.61
CA LEU A 141 19.77 15.55 -2.90
C LEU A 141 20.80 14.79 -3.73
N VAL A 142 20.37 13.75 -4.45
CA VAL A 142 21.22 12.98 -5.37
C VAL A 142 20.69 13.15 -6.78
N ALA A 143 21.56 13.42 -7.74
CA ALA A 143 21.18 13.61 -9.13
C ALA A 143 22.20 12.97 -10.09
N VAL A 144 21.68 12.23 -11.07
CA VAL A 144 22.47 11.72 -12.21
C VAL A 144 22.40 12.75 -13.32
N VAL A 145 23.54 13.12 -13.90
CA VAL A 145 23.64 14.15 -14.93
C VAL A 145 23.02 13.65 -16.24
N PRO A 146 21.98 14.32 -16.77
CA PRO A 146 21.35 13.95 -18.04
C PRO A 146 22.29 14.08 -19.25
N ARG A 147 21.93 13.44 -20.37
CA ARG A 147 22.62 13.63 -21.65
C ARG A 147 22.51 15.08 -22.12
N ASN A 148 23.57 15.61 -22.73
CA ASN A 148 23.68 16.98 -23.26
C ASN A 148 23.71 18.10 -22.21
N VAL A 149 23.85 17.77 -20.92
CA VAL A 149 24.10 18.74 -19.85
C VAL A 149 25.59 19.06 -19.76
N VAL A 150 25.88 20.35 -19.58
CA VAL A 150 27.26 20.86 -19.41
C VAL A 150 27.47 21.49 -18.03
N ASN A 151 26.42 22.01 -17.40
CA ASN A 151 26.51 22.52 -16.03
C ASN A 151 25.29 22.13 -15.19
N MET A 152 25.55 21.91 -13.91
CA MET A 152 24.59 21.77 -12.83
C MET A 152 24.46 23.11 -12.11
N LYS A 153 23.25 23.56 -11.82
CA LYS A 153 22.98 24.78 -11.06
C LYS A 153 22.29 24.43 -9.75
N LEU A 154 23.00 24.55 -8.64
CA LEU A 154 22.44 24.43 -7.30
C LEU A 154 21.66 25.69 -6.96
N VAL A 155 20.41 25.57 -6.55
CA VAL A 155 19.53 26.70 -6.21
C VAL A 155 18.97 26.57 -4.80
N LEU A 156 19.24 27.54 -3.94
CA LEU A 156 18.58 27.71 -2.65
C LEU A 156 17.39 28.65 -2.83
N CYS A 157 16.18 28.13 -2.63
CA CYS A 157 14.94 28.88 -2.84
C CYS A 157 14.32 29.25 -1.51
N VAL A 158 13.86 30.49 -1.38
CA VAL A 158 13.05 30.98 -0.25
C VAL A 158 11.91 31.83 -0.81
N GLU A 159 10.68 31.49 -0.48
CA GLU A 159 9.49 32.17 -0.99
C GLU A 159 8.45 32.38 0.11
N ASN A 160 7.51 33.28 -0.13
CA ASN A 160 6.29 33.47 0.67
C ASN A 160 6.49 33.85 2.14
N GLN A 161 7.62 34.48 2.51
CA GLN A 161 7.78 35.08 3.84
C GLN A 161 6.77 36.23 4.01
N LYS A 162 6.11 36.28 5.17
CA LYS A 162 4.94 37.14 5.45
C LYS A 162 5.27 38.35 6.31
N ILE A 163 6.17 38.18 7.27
CA ILE A 163 6.55 39.22 8.23
C ILE A 163 8.08 39.35 8.30
N ASN A 164 8.57 40.49 8.80
CA ASN A 164 10.00 40.82 8.76
C ASN A 164 10.88 39.92 9.63
N THR A 165 10.27 39.17 10.55
CA THR A 165 10.95 38.18 11.41
C THR A 165 11.05 36.80 10.75
N ASP A 166 10.33 36.57 9.64
CA ASP A 166 10.42 35.31 8.91
C ASP A 166 11.81 35.20 8.28
N THR A 167 12.56 34.17 8.66
CA THR A 167 13.97 34.00 8.31
C THR A 167 14.32 32.54 8.05
N VAL A 168 15.15 32.32 7.02
CA VAL A 168 15.72 31.01 6.68
C VAL A 168 17.24 31.13 6.68
N TRP A 169 17.92 30.13 7.22
CA TRP A 169 19.38 29.99 7.14
C TRP A 169 19.77 28.73 6.38
N PHE A 170 20.85 28.80 5.60
CA PHE A 170 21.51 27.66 4.97
C PHE A 170 22.99 27.63 5.38
N SER A 171 23.49 26.46 5.79
CA SER A 171 24.87 26.25 6.23
C SER A 171 25.39 24.86 5.84
N GLY A 172 26.69 24.63 5.97
CA GLY A 172 27.32 23.33 5.73
C GLY A 172 26.97 22.71 4.37
N ILE A 173 26.98 23.52 3.31
CA ILE A 173 26.60 23.08 1.96
C ILE A 173 27.77 22.33 1.35
N SER A 174 27.53 21.16 0.77
CA SER A 174 28.56 20.38 0.07
C SER A 174 28.02 19.76 -1.22
N ILE A 175 28.91 19.54 -2.17
CA ILE A 175 28.66 18.78 -3.41
C ILE A 175 29.70 17.68 -3.45
N VAL A 176 29.24 16.44 -3.49
CA VAL A 176 30.05 15.23 -3.40
C VAL A 176 29.78 14.37 -4.63
N LYS A 177 30.83 13.87 -5.26
CA LYS A 177 30.75 12.83 -6.28
C LYS A 177 30.91 11.47 -5.57
N PRO A 178 29.87 10.64 -5.50
CA PRO A 178 29.90 9.38 -4.77
C PRO A 178 30.81 8.37 -5.49
N THR A 179 31.58 7.57 -4.74
CA THR A 179 32.50 6.56 -5.29
C THR A 179 31.80 5.22 -5.60
N SER A 180 30.53 5.06 -5.22
CA SER A 180 29.69 3.89 -5.53
C SER A 180 28.36 4.32 -6.16
N GLU A 181 27.74 3.42 -6.92
CA GLU A 181 26.36 3.58 -7.40
C GLU A 181 25.44 3.76 -6.18
N LEU A 182 25.10 5.03 -5.90
CA LEU A 182 24.13 5.41 -4.89
C LEU A 182 22.79 4.77 -5.24
N TYR A 183 22.39 3.70 -4.56
CA TYR A 183 21.03 3.50 -4.03
C TYR A 183 21.02 2.25 -3.12
N ALA A 184 21.45 2.48 -1.88
CA ALA A 184 21.11 1.78 -0.63
C ALA A 184 22.29 2.05 0.33
N PRO A 185 22.11 2.08 1.66
CA PRO A 185 23.22 1.62 2.49
C PRO A 185 23.68 0.30 1.88
N ALA A 186 24.98 0.16 1.60
CA ALA A 186 25.51 -1.16 1.29
C ALA A 186 24.99 -2.06 2.40
N PRO A 187 24.14 -3.06 2.10
CA PRO A 187 23.67 -3.92 3.16
C PRO A 187 24.91 -4.56 3.78
N ASP A 188 24.87 -4.84 5.07
CA ASP A 188 25.96 -5.57 5.72
C ASP A 188 26.21 -6.92 5.00
N GLN A 189 25.21 -7.42 4.27
CA GLN A 189 25.30 -8.52 3.29
C GLN A 189 24.40 -8.27 2.05
N PRO A 190 24.94 -8.31 0.81
CA PRO A 190 24.13 -8.15 -0.41
C PRO A 190 23.08 -9.25 -0.57
N ALA A 191 21.93 -8.91 -1.15
CA ALA A 191 20.92 -9.89 -1.54
C ALA A 191 21.55 -10.94 -2.46
N PRO A 192 21.23 -12.22 -2.28
CA PRO A 192 21.77 -13.27 -3.12
C PRO A 192 21.29 -13.10 -4.57
N LEU A 193 22.15 -13.50 -5.50
CA LEU A 193 21.78 -13.63 -6.89
C LEU A 193 21.04 -14.97 -7.08
N VAL A 194 19.90 -14.91 -7.76
CA VAL A 194 19.18 -16.11 -8.17
C VAL A 194 19.77 -16.57 -9.50
N GLU A 195 20.23 -17.80 -9.59
CA GLU A 195 20.79 -18.36 -10.82
C GLU A 195 19.85 -19.40 -11.42
N VAL A 196 18.96 -18.95 -12.31
CA VAL A 196 18.02 -19.80 -13.04
C VAL A 196 17.90 -19.30 -14.48
N ASP A 197 18.23 -20.17 -15.43
CA ASP A 197 17.98 -19.95 -16.85
C ASP A 197 16.74 -20.73 -17.30
N LEU A 198 15.93 -20.13 -18.18
CA LEU A 198 14.80 -20.81 -18.81
C LEU A 198 15.26 -21.62 -20.01
N ASP A 199 14.76 -22.85 -20.10
CA ASP A 199 14.88 -23.65 -21.30
C ASP A 199 13.80 -23.22 -22.32
N SER A 200 14.04 -23.46 -23.61
CA SER A 200 13.07 -23.08 -24.67
C SER A 200 11.66 -23.67 -24.44
N GLY A 201 11.55 -24.82 -23.75
CA GLY A 201 10.28 -25.45 -23.39
C GLY A 201 9.60 -24.89 -22.14
N ASP A 202 10.25 -24.03 -21.36
CA ASP A 202 9.67 -23.42 -20.16
C ASP A 202 8.72 -22.24 -20.48
N TYR A 203 8.90 -21.64 -21.66
CA TYR A 203 8.10 -20.54 -22.16
C TYR A 203 6.72 -21.05 -22.62
N ASN A 204 5.69 -20.81 -21.82
CA ASN A 204 4.32 -21.10 -22.21
C ASN A 204 3.76 -19.98 -23.09
N LEU A 205 3.20 -20.37 -24.24
CA LEU A 205 2.25 -19.55 -24.97
C LEU A 205 0.87 -19.76 -24.33
N PHE A 206 0.38 -18.76 -23.60
CA PHE A 206 -0.91 -18.85 -22.92
C PHE A 206 -2.04 -18.63 -23.92
N THR A 207 -3.00 -19.55 -23.94
CA THR A 207 -4.08 -19.53 -24.95
C THR A 207 -5.27 -18.70 -24.48
N SER A 208 -5.50 -18.63 -23.16
CA SER A 208 -6.60 -17.88 -22.56
C SER A 208 -6.14 -16.89 -21.50
N ASN A 209 -6.95 -15.86 -21.24
CA ASN A 209 -6.71 -14.93 -20.14
C ASN A 209 -6.70 -15.62 -18.76
N LEU A 210 -7.53 -16.65 -18.56
CA LEU A 210 -7.60 -17.34 -17.27
C LEU A 210 -6.27 -18.02 -16.90
N GLU A 211 -5.65 -18.70 -17.86
CA GLU A 211 -4.33 -19.33 -17.67
C GLU A 211 -3.24 -18.29 -17.39
N THR A 212 -3.30 -17.14 -18.10
CA THR A 212 -2.39 -16.02 -17.85
C THR A 212 -2.55 -15.48 -16.44
N LEU A 213 -3.79 -15.26 -15.99
CA LEU A 213 -4.07 -14.65 -14.68
C LEU A 213 -3.65 -15.54 -13.50
N HIS A 214 -3.73 -16.87 -13.62
CA HIS A 214 -3.26 -17.80 -12.57
C HIS A 214 -1.75 -17.74 -12.33
N THR A 215 -0.99 -17.24 -13.31
CA THR A 215 0.47 -17.16 -13.24
C THR A 215 0.95 -15.78 -13.73
N LEU A 216 0.20 -14.73 -13.41
CA LEU A 216 0.32 -13.41 -14.04
C LEU A 216 1.69 -12.79 -13.81
N ARG A 217 2.54 -12.74 -14.84
CA ARG A 217 3.79 -11.95 -14.84
C ARG A 217 3.61 -10.85 -15.88
N MET A 218 3.09 -9.73 -15.42
CA MET A 218 2.76 -8.57 -16.24
C MET A 218 3.96 -7.61 -16.37
N ALA A 219 4.11 -6.83 -17.44
CA ALA A 219 5.07 -5.72 -17.47
C ALA A 219 4.33 -4.40 -17.72
N CYS A 220 4.79 -3.29 -17.14
CA CYS A 220 4.28 -1.97 -17.51
C CYS A 220 5.11 -1.39 -18.65
N VAL A 221 4.47 -0.91 -19.71
CA VAL A 221 5.16 -0.36 -20.89
C VAL A 221 4.54 0.96 -21.31
N ASN A 222 5.33 2.03 -21.24
CA ASN A 222 4.96 3.31 -21.82
C ASN A 222 5.07 3.22 -23.34
N HIS A 223 3.99 3.53 -24.07
CA HIS A 223 4.00 3.54 -25.52
C HIS A 223 3.34 4.79 -26.10
N SER A 224 3.99 5.35 -27.11
CA SER A 224 3.48 6.48 -27.88
C SER A 224 4.35 6.69 -29.11
N ASP A 225 3.75 7.18 -30.19
CA ASP A 225 4.47 7.77 -31.32
C ASP A 225 4.91 9.22 -31.05
N ASN A 226 4.40 9.83 -29.99
CA ASN A 226 4.69 11.20 -29.59
C ASN A 226 5.41 11.24 -28.24
N VAL A 227 6.73 11.05 -28.28
CA VAL A 227 7.58 10.94 -27.09
C VAL A 227 8.10 12.29 -26.54
N MET A 228 7.68 13.42 -27.13
CA MET A 228 8.04 14.79 -26.71
C MET A 228 9.56 14.93 -26.44
N ASP A 229 9.97 15.72 -25.44
CA ASP A 229 11.37 15.95 -25.06
C ASP A 229 11.96 14.84 -24.14
N GLU A 230 11.24 13.74 -23.89
CA GLU A 230 11.75 12.66 -23.04
C GLU A 230 12.73 11.74 -23.80
N PRO A 231 13.70 11.10 -23.11
CA PRO A 231 14.59 10.15 -23.75
C PRO A 231 13.80 8.98 -24.37
N ILE A 232 13.88 8.83 -25.70
CA ILE A 232 13.28 7.73 -26.49
C ILE A 232 13.56 6.34 -25.87
N ALA A 233 14.66 6.19 -25.13
CA ALA A 233 15.05 4.94 -24.48
C ALA A 233 14.04 4.41 -23.43
N GLU A 234 13.08 5.22 -22.98
CA GLU A 234 12.09 4.84 -21.96
C GLU A 234 10.71 4.51 -22.55
N TRP A 235 10.46 4.83 -23.82
CA TRP A 235 9.17 4.68 -24.50
C TRP A 235 9.26 3.68 -25.66
N VAL A 236 8.21 2.88 -25.84
CA VAL A 236 8.08 1.92 -26.94
C VAL A 236 7.23 2.55 -28.04
N THR A 237 7.79 2.66 -29.24
CA THR A 237 7.05 3.08 -30.43
C THR A 237 6.56 1.83 -31.17
N PRO A 238 5.58 1.93 -32.08
CA PRO A 238 5.19 0.83 -32.96
C PRO A 238 6.38 0.21 -33.71
N ALA A 239 7.39 1.00 -34.07
CA ALA A 239 8.59 0.50 -34.72
C ALA A 239 9.50 -0.33 -33.79
N SER A 240 9.60 0.02 -32.50
CA SER A 240 10.42 -0.72 -31.53
C SER A 240 9.66 -1.84 -30.81
N ALA A 241 8.32 -1.85 -30.90
CA ALA A 241 7.44 -2.79 -30.21
C ALA A 241 7.79 -4.28 -30.45
N PRO A 242 8.04 -4.77 -31.68
CA PRO A 242 8.37 -6.19 -31.89
C PRO A 242 9.64 -6.63 -31.13
N ARG A 243 10.70 -5.81 -31.18
CA ARG A 243 11.96 -6.10 -30.48
C ARG A 243 11.76 -6.11 -28.96
N TYR A 244 10.95 -5.19 -28.45
CA TYR A 244 10.69 -5.08 -27.03
C TYR A 244 9.79 -6.21 -26.50
N ALA A 245 8.76 -6.58 -27.26
CA ALA A 245 7.90 -7.73 -26.96
C ALA A 245 8.72 -9.02 -26.84
N LYS A 246 9.64 -9.26 -27.79
CA LYS A 246 10.57 -10.39 -27.72
C LYS A 246 11.41 -10.38 -26.44
N PHE A 247 11.96 -9.23 -26.06
CA PHE A 247 12.73 -9.09 -24.82
C PHE A 247 11.90 -9.44 -23.58
N LEU A 248 10.64 -9.01 -23.50
CA LEU A 248 9.78 -9.33 -22.36
C LEU A 248 9.41 -10.81 -22.31
N ARG A 249 9.10 -11.42 -23.45
CA ARG A 249 8.87 -12.87 -23.54
C ARG A 249 10.09 -13.63 -23.04
N ASP A 250 11.28 -13.30 -23.54
CA ASP A 250 12.55 -13.92 -23.16
C ASP A 250 12.91 -13.65 -21.69
N SER A 251 12.32 -12.62 -21.06
CA SER A 251 12.47 -12.36 -19.62
C SER A 251 11.51 -13.16 -18.74
N GLY A 252 10.54 -13.89 -19.30
CA GLY A 252 9.55 -14.68 -18.57
C GLY A 252 8.20 -13.98 -18.30
N PHE A 253 7.96 -12.80 -18.88
CA PHE A 253 6.63 -12.15 -18.82
C PHE A 253 5.61 -12.90 -19.68
N ASN A 254 4.33 -12.85 -19.29
CA ASN A 254 3.22 -13.40 -20.06
C ASN A 254 2.09 -12.38 -20.35
N ALA A 255 2.16 -11.19 -19.76
CA ALA A 255 1.22 -10.12 -20.00
C ALA A 255 1.90 -8.74 -19.98
N VAL A 256 1.22 -7.73 -20.52
CA VAL A 256 1.66 -6.34 -20.53
C VAL A 256 0.50 -5.43 -20.17
N LEU A 257 0.73 -4.51 -19.25
CA LEU A 257 -0.10 -3.33 -19.02
C LEU A 257 0.51 -2.15 -19.78
N THR A 258 -0.24 -1.58 -20.70
CA THR A 258 0.24 -0.41 -21.44
C THR A 258 0.15 0.85 -20.60
N ASN A 259 0.88 1.91 -20.95
CA ASN A 259 0.73 3.25 -20.37
C ASN A 259 1.10 4.31 -21.42
N GLY A 260 0.77 5.57 -21.18
CA GLY A 260 0.98 6.68 -22.12
C GLY A 260 -0.20 6.96 -23.06
N GLN A 261 -1.11 6.01 -23.23
CA GLN A 261 -2.36 6.14 -24.01
C GLN A 261 -3.62 5.98 -23.14
N ARG A 262 -3.74 6.79 -22.08
CA ARG A 262 -4.77 6.57 -21.05
C ARG A 262 -6.14 7.20 -21.35
N TYR A 263 -6.20 8.27 -22.13
CA TYR A 263 -7.38 9.16 -22.17
C TYR A 263 -8.21 9.02 -23.44
N LEU A 264 -9.37 8.35 -23.34
CA LEU A 264 -10.29 8.24 -24.47
C LEU A 264 -10.99 9.55 -24.81
N MET A 265 -11.09 10.46 -23.85
CA MET A 265 -11.75 11.77 -23.98
C MET A 265 -10.74 12.88 -24.30
N SER A 266 -9.77 12.58 -25.16
CA SER A 266 -8.79 13.53 -25.66
C SER A 266 -8.87 13.61 -27.19
N ASP A 267 -9.03 14.83 -27.71
CA ASP A 267 -9.16 15.10 -29.16
C ASP A 267 -8.06 16.05 -29.68
N SER A 268 -7.02 16.34 -28.88
CA SER A 268 -5.97 17.31 -29.19
C SER A 268 -4.59 16.73 -28.89
N LYS A 269 -3.57 17.16 -29.65
CA LYS A 269 -2.14 16.89 -29.36
C LYS A 269 -1.53 17.98 -28.47
N ASP A 270 -2.16 19.15 -28.41
CA ASP A 270 -1.62 20.35 -27.76
C ASP A 270 -2.14 20.51 -26.33
N HIS A 271 -1.70 19.64 -25.43
CA HIS A 271 -2.06 19.74 -24.01
C HIS A 271 -1.25 20.83 -23.29
N LYS A 272 -1.87 21.99 -23.02
CA LYS A 272 -1.25 23.08 -22.25
C LYS A 272 -1.80 23.16 -20.82
N PRO A 273 -0.93 23.41 -19.82
CA PRO A 273 0.20 22.60 -19.37
C PRO A 273 -0.23 21.76 -18.14
N TYR A 274 -0.23 20.42 -18.18
CA TYR A 274 -0.81 19.60 -17.10
C TYR A 274 -0.18 18.18 -17.03
N PRO A 275 -0.43 17.41 -15.95
CA PRO A 275 0.54 16.52 -15.26
C PRO A 275 1.07 15.35 -16.10
N ASP A 276 2.18 14.75 -15.65
CA ASP A 276 2.89 13.61 -16.26
C ASP A 276 2.00 12.50 -16.83
N VAL A 277 0.82 12.28 -16.27
CA VAL A 277 -0.13 11.29 -16.73
C VAL A 277 -0.70 11.55 -18.14
N LEU A 278 -0.72 12.80 -18.63
CA LEU A 278 -1.13 13.15 -20.00
C LEU A 278 0.01 13.04 -21.02
N LYS A 279 1.24 12.79 -20.57
CA LYS A 279 2.40 12.66 -21.47
C LYS A 279 2.21 11.49 -22.42
N GLY A 280 2.58 11.69 -23.67
CA GLY A 280 2.46 10.70 -24.72
C GLY A 280 1.05 10.49 -25.25
N SER A 281 0.00 11.05 -24.62
CA SER A 281 -1.39 10.83 -25.06
C SER A 281 -1.63 11.35 -26.47
N LEU A 282 -2.24 10.51 -27.31
CA LEU A 282 -2.64 10.84 -28.67
C LEU A 282 -4.14 11.20 -28.70
N PRO A 283 -4.61 11.96 -29.72
CA PRO A 283 -6.03 12.10 -29.97
C PRO A 283 -6.65 10.73 -30.24
N PHE A 284 -7.94 10.60 -29.95
CA PHE A 284 -8.61 9.30 -29.93
C PHE A 284 -8.39 8.43 -31.20
N PRO A 285 -8.48 8.94 -32.45
CA PRO A 285 -8.22 8.11 -33.63
C PRO A 285 -6.78 7.55 -33.67
N GLU A 286 -5.77 8.40 -33.49
CA GLU A 286 -4.36 7.97 -33.50
C GLU A 286 -4.02 7.08 -32.30
N LEU A 287 -4.67 7.29 -31.16
CA LEU A 287 -4.56 6.40 -30.00
C LEU A 287 -4.99 4.98 -30.36
N VAL A 288 -6.11 4.83 -31.06
CA VAL A 288 -6.64 3.52 -31.47
C VAL A 288 -5.68 2.82 -32.43
N GLU A 289 -5.16 3.54 -33.43
CA GLU A 289 -4.17 3.01 -34.38
C GLU A 289 -2.87 2.56 -33.67
N ASN A 290 -2.36 3.40 -32.77
CA ASN A 290 -1.14 3.12 -32.01
C ASN A 290 -1.34 1.90 -31.10
N ALA A 291 -2.46 1.83 -30.38
CA ALA A 291 -2.80 0.69 -29.53
C ALA A 291 -2.93 -0.60 -30.35
N ALA A 292 -3.55 -0.56 -31.53
CA ALA A 292 -3.67 -1.74 -32.40
C ALA A 292 -2.32 -2.26 -32.90
N ALA A 293 -1.43 -1.37 -33.33
CA ALA A 293 -0.08 -1.74 -33.74
C ALA A 293 0.71 -2.37 -32.58
N PHE A 294 0.60 -1.78 -31.38
CA PHE A 294 1.25 -2.29 -30.17
C PHE A 294 0.70 -3.66 -29.77
N VAL A 295 -0.62 -3.81 -29.66
CA VAL A 295 -1.26 -5.09 -29.30
C VAL A 295 -0.82 -6.19 -30.25
N LYS A 296 -0.84 -5.93 -31.57
CA LYS A 296 -0.39 -6.90 -32.57
C LYS A 296 1.06 -7.37 -32.33
N ALA A 297 1.99 -6.44 -32.11
CA ALA A 297 3.41 -6.78 -31.93
C ALA A 297 3.66 -7.68 -30.71
N PHE A 298 2.87 -7.54 -29.65
CA PHE A 298 2.99 -8.35 -28.44
C PHE A 298 2.24 -9.68 -28.55
N HIS A 299 1.11 -9.70 -29.26
CA HIS A 299 0.41 -10.93 -29.64
C HIS A 299 1.27 -11.84 -30.51
N ASP A 300 2.04 -11.29 -31.45
CA ASP A 300 2.96 -12.05 -32.30
C ASP A 300 4.05 -12.79 -31.47
N GLU A 301 4.34 -12.32 -30.25
CA GLU A 301 5.27 -12.94 -29.29
C GLU A 301 4.57 -13.77 -28.20
N GLY A 302 3.24 -13.91 -28.26
CA GLY A 302 2.43 -14.71 -27.32
C GLY A 302 2.11 -14.02 -25.99
N LEU A 303 2.28 -12.70 -25.89
CA LEU A 303 1.99 -11.92 -24.68
C LEU A 303 0.55 -11.38 -24.71
N LYS A 304 -0.16 -11.46 -23.57
CA LYS A 304 -1.46 -10.78 -23.40
C LYS A 304 -1.26 -9.28 -23.23
N VAL A 305 -2.17 -8.46 -23.74
CA VAL A 305 -2.08 -7.00 -23.66
C VAL A 305 -3.32 -6.41 -22.99
N TYR A 306 -3.09 -5.75 -21.87
CA TYR A 306 -4.08 -5.03 -21.08
C TYR A 306 -3.85 -3.53 -21.25
N LEU A 307 -4.88 -2.79 -21.66
CA LEU A 307 -4.75 -1.34 -21.84
C LEU A 307 -5.02 -0.61 -20.53
N HIS A 308 -4.08 0.24 -20.10
CA HIS A 308 -4.31 1.16 -18.98
C HIS A 308 -5.01 2.41 -19.46
N LEU A 309 -6.21 2.64 -18.97
CA LEU A 309 -7.09 3.74 -19.35
C LEU A 309 -7.48 4.56 -18.13
N THR A 310 -8.02 5.74 -18.39
CA THR A 310 -8.58 6.66 -17.39
C THR A 310 -9.98 7.06 -17.85
N ALA A 311 -10.98 6.95 -16.98
CA ALA A 311 -12.37 7.19 -17.33
C ALA A 311 -12.84 8.62 -17.06
N CYS A 312 -12.80 9.05 -15.79
CA CYS A 312 -13.46 10.31 -15.41
C CYS A 312 -12.52 11.50 -15.34
N ALA A 313 -11.20 11.32 -15.40
CA ALA A 313 -10.29 12.47 -15.50
C ALA A 313 -10.05 12.83 -16.96
N ALA A 314 -10.13 14.12 -17.29
CA ALA A 314 -9.98 14.61 -18.66
C ALA A 314 -9.23 15.94 -18.74
N PRO A 315 -8.63 16.28 -19.90
CA PRO A 315 -7.98 17.57 -20.12
C PRO A 315 -8.93 18.77 -19.92
N MET A 316 -8.38 19.94 -19.61
CA MET A 316 -9.14 21.17 -19.37
C MET A 316 -10.07 21.56 -20.53
N GLU A 317 -9.65 21.31 -21.78
CA GLU A 317 -10.43 21.56 -23.00
C GLU A 317 -11.79 20.86 -22.98
N MET A 318 -11.91 19.71 -22.31
CA MET A 318 -13.17 18.99 -22.20
C MET A 318 -14.22 19.79 -21.42
N ARG A 319 -13.82 20.62 -20.45
CA ARG A 319 -14.74 21.51 -19.74
C ARG A 319 -15.23 22.66 -20.61
N GLU A 320 -14.40 23.17 -21.51
CA GLU A 320 -14.82 24.24 -22.43
C GLU A 320 -15.85 23.72 -23.44
N LYS A 321 -15.62 22.50 -23.96
CA LYS A 321 -16.51 21.87 -24.94
C LYS A 321 -17.79 21.32 -24.30
N ARG A 322 -17.69 20.68 -23.13
CA ARG A 322 -18.77 19.93 -22.46
C ARG A 322 -18.87 20.28 -20.97
N PRO A 323 -19.17 21.53 -20.60
CA PRO A 323 -19.28 21.92 -19.20
C PRO A 323 -20.40 21.16 -18.46
N ASP A 324 -21.40 20.65 -19.19
CA ASP A 324 -22.51 19.83 -18.69
C ASP A 324 -22.08 18.45 -18.18
N TRP A 325 -20.90 17.96 -18.57
CA TRP A 325 -20.38 16.65 -18.17
C TRP A 325 -19.65 16.64 -16.84
N MET A 326 -19.31 17.80 -16.30
CA MET A 326 -18.44 17.90 -15.14
C MET A 326 -19.14 17.43 -13.86
N THR A 327 -18.35 16.93 -12.90
CA THR A 327 -18.84 16.79 -11.54
C THR A 327 -19.10 18.15 -10.93
N VAL A 328 -20.14 18.24 -10.10
CA VAL A 328 -20.50 19.44 -9.35
C VAL A 328 -20.40 19.11 -7.87
N CYS A 329 -19.55 19.79 -7.14
CA CYS A 329 -19.28 19.51 -5.74
C CYS A 329 -20.54 19.65 -4.86
N VAL A 330 -20.82 18.65 -4.02
CA VAL A 330 -21.95 18.68 -3.06
C VAL A 330 -21.80 19.72 -1.95
N THR A 331 -20.62 20.30 -1.72
CA THR A 331 -20.39 21.25 -0.61
C THR A 331 -20.57 22.70 -1.04
N ASP A 332 -20.20 23.06 -2.27
CA ASP A 332 -20.18 24.45 -2.75
C ASP A 332 -20.82 24.66 -4.13
N GLY A 333 -21.30 23.59 -4.79
CA GLY A 333 -21.96 23.66 -6.09
C GLY A 333 -21.04 23.99 -7.25
N ARG A 334 -19.71 23.91 -7.07
CA ARG A 334 -18.73 24.26 -8.10
C ARG A 334 -18.15 23.02 -8.77
N THR A 335 -17.79 23.15 -10.04
CA THR A 335 -16.97 22.14 -10.73
C THR A 335 -15.56 22.13 -10.15
N LYS A 336 -14.99 20.95 -9.96
CA LYS A 336 -13.63 20.81 -9.43
C LYS A 336 -12.62 20.38 -10.48
N THR A 337 -11.43 20.96 -10.37
CA THR A 337 -10.22 20.46 -11.00
C THR A 337 -9.45 19.64 -9.98
N ILE A 338 -9.16 18.38 -10.28
CA ILE A 338 -8.38 17.46 -9.45
C ILE A 338 -7.07 17.19 -10.19
N TRP A 339 -5.93 17.44 -9.52
CA TRP A 339 -4.59 17.27 -10.11
C TRP A 339 -4.36 18.02 -11.44
N GLY A 340 -5.10 19.12 -11.67
CA GLY A 340 -5.04 19.86 -12.94
C GLY A 340 -5.91 19.28 -14.05
N LEU A 341 -6.65 18.19 -13.79
CA LEU A 341 -7.61 17.58 -14.70
C LEU A 341 -9.05 17.92 -14.30
N GLN A 342 -9.94 17.94 -15.28
CA GLN A 342 -11.37 18.05 -15.06
C GLN A 342 -11.94 16.67 -14.72
N TRP A 343 -12.90 16.65 -13.81
CA TRP A 343 -13.56 15.39 -13.43
C TRP A 343 -14.95 15.30 -14.08
N LEU A 344 -15.14 14.28 -14.91
CA LEU A 344 -16.36 13.96 -15.60
C LEU A 344 -17.28 13.14 -14.67
N CYS A 345 -18.58 13.36 -14.77
CA CYS A 345 -19.57 12.64 -14.00
C CYS A 345 -20.05 11.42 -14.79
N PHE A 346 -19.65 10.20 -14.43
CA PHE A 346 -20.14 8.95 -15.08
C PHE A 346 -21.65 8.70 -14.92
N ASN A 347 -22.37 9.51 -14.13
CA ASN A 347 -23.83 9.49 -14.04
C ASN A 347 -24.48 10.44 -15.05
N ASN A 348 -23.72 11.31 -15.71
CA ASN A 348 -24.19 12.03 -16.88
C ASN A 348 -24.39 11.02 -18.02
N PRO A 349 -25.62 10.90 -18.57
CA PRO A 349 -25.94 9.87 -19.56
C PRO A 349 -25.19 10.05 -20.89
N GLU A 350 -24.95 11.29 -21.31
CA GLU A 350 -24.26 11.59 -22.57
C GLU A 350 -22.77 11.27 -22.49
N PHE A 351 -22.11 11.64 -21.39
CA PHE A 351 -20.71 11.27 -21.15
C PHE A 351 -20.55 9.75 -21.08
N ARG A 352 -21.37 9.08 -20.25
CA ARG A 352 -21.31 7.62 -20.08
C ARG A 352 -21.47 6.89 -21.40
N LYS A 353 -22.44 7.32 -22.23
CA LYS A 353 -22.68 6.79 -23.57
C LYS A 353 -21.49 6.99 -24.49
N GLU A 354 -20.93 8.19 -24.55
CA GLU A 354 -19.79 8.49 -25.42
C GLU A 354 -18.52 7.74 -25.00
N TYR A 355 -18.23 7.67 -23.70
CA TYR A 355 -17.08 6.91 -23.18
C TYR A 355 -17.18 5.43 -23.57
N LEU A 356 -18.33 4.79 -23.34
CA LEU A 356 -18.55 3.39 -23.71
C LEU A 356 -18.51 3.15 -25.22
N ARG A 357 -18.93 4.13 -26.04
CA ARG A 357 -18.80 4.07 -27.50
C ARG A 357 -17.33 4.09 -27.94
N ARG A 358 -16.54 5.04 -27.42
CA ARG A 358 -15.10 5.14 -27.70
C ARG A 358 -14.35 3.90 -27.21
N LEU A 359 -14.70 3.40 -26.02
CA LEU A 359 -14.13 2.16 -25.48
C LEU A 359 -14.38 0.97 -26.42
N GLY A 360 -15.62 0.81 -26.91
CA GLY A 360 -15.96 -0.28 -27.83
C GLY A 360 -15.15 -0.24 -29.12
N VAL A 361 -14.99 0.95 -29.71
CA VAL A 361 -14.14 1.15 -30.91
C VAL A 361 -12.68 0.78 -30.63
N LEU A 362 -12.12 1.22 -29.50
CA LEU A 362 -10.75 0.89 -29.12
C LEU A 362 -10.57 -0.63 -28.94
N VAL A 363 -11.46 -1.28 -28.20
CA VAL A 363 -11.37 -2.73 -27.94
C VAL A 363 -11.51 -3.53 -29.24
N GLU A 364 -12.47 -3.17 -30.09
CA GLU A 364 -12.72 -3.84 -31.37
C GLU A 364 -11.51 -3.77 -32.30
N GLN A 365 -10.93 -2.59 -32.47
CA GLN A 365 -9.83 -2.35 -33.41
C GLN A 365 -8.48 -2.80 -32.85
N SER A 366 -8.18 -2.50 -31.59
CA SER A 366 -6.91 -2.88 -30.98
C SER A 366 -6.83 -4.37 -30.69
N LYS A 367 -7.97 -5.04 -30.49
CA LYS A 367 -8.05 -6.46 -30.13
C LYS A 367 -7.37 -6.79 -28.80
N CYS A 368 -7.23 -5.82 -27.90
CA CYS A 368 -6.63 -6.03 -26.57
C CYS A 368 -7.34 -7.13 -25.77
N ASP A 369 -6.61 -7.81 -24.88
CA ASP A 369 -7.13 -8.92 -24.08
C ASP A 369 -7.86 -8.45 -22.81
N GLY A 370 -7.64 -7.19 -22.41
CA GLY A 370 -8.18 -6.66 -21.17
C GLY A 370 -7.88 -5.20 -20.95
N LEU A 371 -8.36 -4.69 -19.82
CA LEU A 371 -8.33 -3.29 -19.45
C LEU A 371 -7.94 -3.14 -17.97
N MET A 372 -7.23 -2.07 -17.64
CA MET A 372 -7.23 -1.47 -16.30
C MET A 372 -7.79 -0.07 -16.47
N VAL A 373 -8.93 0.24 -15.84
CA VAL A 373 -9.57 1.55 -16.02
C VAL A 373 -9.56 2.31 -14.71
N ASP A 374 -8.71 3.33 -14.68
CA ASP A 374 -8.53 4.21 -13.55
C ASP A 374 -9.59 5.32 -13.54
N GLU A 375 -9.70 6.00 -12.41
CA GLU A 375 -10.55 7.18 -12.19
C GLU A 375 -12.02 6.86 -12.51
N THR A 376 -12.48 5.67 -12.11
CA THR A 376 -13.86 5.20 -12.29
C THR A 376 -14.75 5.55 -11.09
N SER A 377 -14.31 6.48 -10.24
CA SER A 377 -15.00 6.86 -8.99
C SER A 377 -15.36 8.36 -8.92
N LEU A 378 -16.38 8.68 -8.12
CA LEU A 378 -16.71 10.07 -7.76
C LEU A 378 -15.91 10.44 -6.50
N MET A 379 -14.68 10.92 -6.71
CA MET A 379 -13.75 11.25 -5.64
C MET A 379 -14.13 12.55 -4.88
N TYR A 380 -13.59 12.66 -3.67
CA TYR A 380 -13.60 13.79 -2.74
C TYR A 380 -14.99 14.33 -2.42
N GLU A 381 -15.12 15.66 -2.45
CA GLU A 381 -16.37 16.37 -2.32
C GLU A 381 -17.21 16.09 -3.56
N THR A 382 -17.99 15.04 -3.41
CA THR A 382 -18.68 14.25 -4.41
C THR A 382 -19.59 15.03 -5.36
N CYS A 383 -20.20 14.33 -6.32
CA CYS A 383 -21.04 14.97 -7.34
C CYS A 383 -22.51 15.13 -6.89
N GLY A 384 -23.00 16.36 -6.86
CA GLY A 384 -24.37 16.83 -6.68
C GLY A 384 -24.94 17.54 -7.91
N CYS A 385 -24.48 17.19 -9.12
CA CYS A 385 -25.10 17.72 -10.35
C CYS A 385 -26.56 17.22 -10.48
N GLY A 386 -27.35 17.85 -11.36
CA GLY A 386 -28.75 17.48 -11.59
C GLY A 386 -28.95 15.97 -11.85
N HIS A 387 -28.10 15.36 -12.68
CA HIS A 387 -28.17 13.93 -12.94
C HIS A 387 -27.92 13.06 -11.70
N CYS A 388 -26.94 13.42 -10.86
CA CYS A 388 -26.69 12.70 -9.60
C CYS A 388 -27.83 12.89 -8.60
N ARG A 389 -28.40 14.09 -8.48
CA ARG A 389 -29.53 14.38 -7.59
C ARG A 389 -30.77 13.60 -8.01
N ASP A 390 -31.11 13.63 -9.30
CA ASP A 390 -32.25 12.89 -9.84
C ASP A 390 -32.05 11.39 -9.67
N LYS A 391 -30.86 10.88 -9.98
CA LYS A 391 -30.55 9.46 -9.85
C LYS A 391 -30.54 8.99 -8.41
N PHE A 392 -29.99 9.76 -7.48
CA PHE A 392 -30.06 9.46 -6.05
C PHE A 392 -31.51 9.37 -5.57
N LYS A 393 -32.36 10.34 -5.96
CA LYS A 393 -33.79 10.32 -5.61
C LYS A 393 -34.53 9.13 -6.21
N ARG A 394 -34.27 8.78 -7.47
CA ARG A 394 -34.85 7.60 -8.11
C ARG A 394 -34.41 6.29 -7.46
N ASP A 395 -33.11 6.15 -7.17
CA ASP A 395 -32.53 4.90 -6.69
C ASP A 395 -32.82 4.66 -5.20
N THR A 396 -32.97 5.72 -4.41
CA THR A 396 -33.07 5.62 -2.93
C THR A 396 -34.39 6.12 -2.35
N GLY A 397 -35.19 6.87 -3.11
CA GLY A 397 -36.36 7.59 -2.62
C GLY A 397 -36.06 8.86 -1.81
N ILE A 398 -34.78 9.15 -1.54
CA ILE A 398 -34.35 10.27 -0.68
C ILE A 398 -33.98 11.48 -1.55
N THR A 399 -34.41 12.67 -1.13
CA THR A 399 -33.95 13.91 -1.78
C THR A 399 -32.59 14.30 -1.21
N MET A 400 -31.57 14.39 -2.06
CA MET A 400 -30.25 14.85 -1.66
C MET A 400 -30.35 16.30 -1.12
N PRO A 401 -29.76 16.61 0.05
CA PRO A 401 -29.81 17.97 0.58
C PRO A 401 -29.14 18.97 -0.38
N PRO A 402 -29.47 20.27 -0.28
CA PRO A 402 -28.80 21.30 -1.07
C PRO A 402 -27.29 21.32 -0.76
N GLU A 403 -26.54 22.02 -1.61
CA GLU A 403 -25.10 22.19 -1.43
C GLU A 403 -24.78 22.75 -0.04
N GLY A 404 -23.86 22.11 0.67
CA GLY A 404 -23.41 22.58 1.98
C GLY A 404 -22.66 21.55 2.80
N GLN A 405 -21.96 22.03 3.83
CA GLN A 405 -21.17 21.17 4.74
C GLN A 405 -22.00 20.51 5.84
N ALA A 406 -23.23 20.96 6.09
CA ALA A 406 -24.03 20.55 7.26
C ALA A 406 -24.40 19.05 7.29
N TRP A 407 -24.38 18.38 6.14
CA TRP A 407 -24.68 16.94 6.03
C TRP A 407 -23.49 16.13 5.49
N TYR A 408 -22.55 16.77 4.80
CA TYR A 408 -21.41 16.10 4.17
C TYR A 408 -20.32 15.78 5.21
N ARG A 409 -19.79 14.54 5.17
CA ARG A 409 -18.84 14.00 6.16
C ARG A 409 -19.39 13.92 7.59
N ASP A 410 -20.70 14.03 7.76
CA ASP A 410 -21.38 13.76 9.02
C ASP A 410 -21.94 12.34 9.01
N LEU A 411 -21.23 11.40 9.63
CA LEU A 411 -21.69 10.00 9.73
C LEU A 411 -22.89 9.82 10.65
N SER A 412 -23.26 10.81 11.48
CA SER A 412 -24.52 10.76 12.24
C SER A 412 -25.74 11.00 11.33
N ASN A 413 -25.54 11.65 10.18
CA ASN A 413 -26.58 11.92 9.20
C ASN A 413 -26.89 10.68 8.35
N ALA A 414 -28.12 10.16 8.47
CA ALA A 414 -28.58 8.98 7.72
C ALA A 414 -28.56 9.19 6.20
N VAL A 415 -28.82 10.42 5.71
CA VAL A 415 -28.78 10.73 4.27
C VAL A 415 -27.34 10.64 3.75
N TYR A 416 -26.36 11.07 4.54
CA TYR A 416 -24.95 10.94 4.18
C TYR A 416 -24.47 9.48 4.16
N ARG A 417 -24.83 8.67 5.18
CA ARG A 417 -24.54 7.22 5.16
C ARG A 417 -25.13 6.55 3.93
N ARG A 418 -26.39 6.86 3.61
CA ARG A 418 -27.08 6.34 2.41
C ARG A 418 -26.43 6.83 1.11
N TYR A 419 -25.96 8.07 1.08
CA TYR A 419 -25.25 8.64 -0.06
C TYR A 419 -23.91 7.93 -0.34
N LEU A 420 -23.14 7.61 0.71
CA LEU A 420 -21.89 6.84 0.57
C LEU A 420 -22.14 5.46 -0.06
N GLN A 421 -23.14 4.74 0.44
CA GLN A 421 -23.54 3.43 -0.10
C GLN A 421 -24.01 3.54 -1.56
N TRP A 422 -24.86 4.53 -1.87
CA TRP A 422 -25.33 4.76 -3.24
C TRP A 422 -24.19 5.07 -4.20
N ARG A 423 -23.22 5.91 -3.79
CA ARG A 423 -22.05 6.27 -4.60
C ARG A 423 -21.23 5.04 -4.98
N LEU A 424 -20.99 4.14 -4.04
CA LEU A 424 -20.27 2.89 -4.29
C LEU A 424 -20.99 1.99 -5.30
N LYS A 425 -22.32 1.90 -5.19
CA LYS A 425 -23.12 1.19 -6.18
C LYS A 425 -22.94 1.79 -7.58
N GLN A 426 -22.85 3.12 -7.70
CA GLN A 426 -22.66 3.74 -9.02
C GLN A 426 -21.28 3.44 -9.62
N TYR A 427 -20.24 3.39 -8.78
CA TYR A 427 -18.91 2.89 -9.17
C TYR A 427 -19.00 1.46 -9.72
N MET A 428 -19.70 0.55 -9.02
CA MET A 428 -19.87 -0.83 -9.47
C MET A 428 -20.62 -0.94 -10.79
N ASP A 429 -21.75 -0.23 -10.90
CA ASP A 429 -22.60 -0.27 -12.11
C ASP A 429 -21.79 0.19 -13.34
N PHE A 430 -20.98 1.24 -13.19
CA PHE A 430 -20.15 1.76 -14.28
C PHE A 430 -19.02 0.78 -14.68
N ASN A 431 -18.30 0.21 -13.71
CA ASN A 431 -17.26 -0.79 -14.00
C ASN A 431 -17.85 -2.09 -14.60
N THR A 432 -19.06 -2.47 -14.20
CA THR A 432 -19.78 -3.61 -14.78
C THR A 432 -20.11 -3.37 -16.26
N GLU A 433 -20.52 -2.14 -16.62
CA GLU A 433 -20.75 -1.76 -18.02
C GLU A 433 -19.45 -1.71 -18.84
N ILE A 434 -18.34 -1.28 -18.24
CA ILE A 434 -17.01 -1.33 -18.88
C ILE A 434 -16.64 -2.78 -19.19
N LEU A 435 -16.75 -3.68 -18.22
CA LEU A 435 -16.46 -5.10 -18.42
C LEU A 435 -17.38 -5.73 -19.48
N ALA A 436 -18.68 -5.42 -19.44
CA ALA A 436 -19.63 -5.90 -20.43
C ALA A 436 -19.30 -5.37 -21.83
N ASN A 437 -18.86 -4.11 -21.96
CA ASN A 437 -18.45 -3.52 -23.22
C ASN A 437 -17.22 -4.25 -23.81
N LEU A 438 -16.18 -4.47 -22.99
CA LEU A 438 -15.02 -5.28 -23.36
C LEU A 438 -15.45 -6.67 -23.86
N ARG A 439 -16.32 -7.35 -23.11
CA ARG A 439 -16.75 -8.73 -23.40
C ARG A 439 -17.63 -8.91 -24.63
N LYS A 440 -18.19 -7.82 -25.19
CA LYS A 440 -18.86 -7.87 -26.51
C LYS A 440 -17.90 -8.27 -27.63
N HIS A 441 -16.65 -7.83 -27.54
CA HIS A 441 -15.63 -8.06 -28.57
C HIS A 441 -14.58 -9.10 -28.15
N ARG A 442 -14.43 -9.34 -26.83
CA ARG A 442 -13.46 -10.26 -26.22
C ARG A 442 -14.14 -11.08 -25.12
N PRO A 443 -14.78 -12.23 -25.43
CA PRO A 443 -15.58 -12.97 -24.45
C PRO A 443 -14.84 -13.36 -23.15
N ASP A 444 -13.54 -13.70 -23.25
CA ASP A 444 -12.66 -13.99 -22.11
C ASP A 444 -11.94 -12.74 -21.57
N GLY A 445 -12.42 -11.55 -21.91
CA GLY A 445 -11.80 -10.27 -21.58
C GLY A 445 -11.66 -10.02 -20.08
N VAL A 446 -10.53 -9.41 -19.73
CA VAL A 446 -10.10 -9.15 -18.35
C VAL A 446 -10.29 -7.68 -17.99
N LEU A 447 -10.94 -7.40 -16.84
CA LEU A 447 -10.85 -6.10 -16.20
C LEU A 447 -9.98 -6.24 -14.96
N LEU A 448 -8.78 -5.65 -14.99
CA LEU A 448 -7.91 -5.55 -13.83
C LEU A 448 -8.50 -4.54 -12.86
N SER A 449 -8.56 -4.92 -11.59
CA SER A 449 -8.92 -4.03 -10.50
C SER A 449 -7.79 -3.97 -9.49
N TYR A 450 -7.62 -2.85 -8.82
CA TYR A 450 -6.69 -2.73 -7.71
C TYR A 450 -7.27 -1.83 -6.63
N TYR A 451 -6.67 -1.91 -5.45
CA TYR A 451 -7.03 -1.06 -4.32
C TYR A 451 -5.77 -0.38 -3.80
N ALA A 452 -5.72 0.93 -4.00
CA ALA A 452 -4.60 1.77 -3.56
C ALA A 452 -4.72 2.02 -2.06
N VAL A 453 -3.62 1.79 -1.35
CA VAL A 453 -3.46 2.20 0.05
C VAL A 453 -4.62 1.66 0.95
N PRO A 454 -4.75 0.34 1.11
CA PRO A 454 -5.97 -0.31 1.60
C PRO A 454 -6.41 0.07 3.01
N HIS A 455 -5.49 0.64 3.79
CA HIS A 455 -5.70 1.03 5.17
C HIS A 455 -6.41 2.38 5.33
N ILE A 456 -6.65 3.15 4.26
CA ILE A 456 -7.27 4.47 4.36
C ILE A 456 -8.70 4.34 4.92
N PRO A 457 -8.97 4.79 6.16
CA PRO A 457 -10.30 4.70 6.79
C PRO A 457 -11.28 5.74 6.23
N THR A 458 -10.86 6.47 5.20
CA THR A 458 -11.68 7.38 4.41
C THR A 458 -11.88 6.89 2.98
N ALA A 459 -11.50 5.66 2.59
CA ALA A 459 -11.54 5.27 1.18
C ALA A 459 -12.94 5.41 0.55
N TRP A 460 -14.01 5.03 1.28
CA TRP A 460 -15.37 5.28 0.79
C TRP A 460 -15.67 6.76 0.73
N VAL A 461 -15.23 7.54 1.73
CA VAL A 461 -15.48 8.98 1.88
C VAL A 461 -14.75 9.80 0.81
N ASP A 462 -13.45 9.60 0.66
CA ASP A 462 -12.54 10.39 -0.16
C ASP A 462 -12.43 9.89 -1.59
N HIS A 463 -12.61 8.58 -1.82
CA HIS A 463 -12.40 8.02 -3.15
C HIS A 463 -13.67 7.38 -3.72
N GLY A 464 -14.65 6.99 -2.90
CA GLY A 464 -15.88 6.36 -3.39
C GLY A 464 -15.63 5.00 -4.00
N ILE A 465 -14.69 4.23 -3.42
CA ILE A 465 -14.31 2.87 -3.82
C ILE A 465 -14.32 1.94 -2.59
N SER A 466 -14.41 0.62 -2.83
CA SER A 466 -14.37 -0.42 -1.81
C SER A 466 -13.58 -1.61 -2.35
N ASN A 467 -12.70 -2.17 -1.51
CA ASN A 467 -11.90 -3.37 -1.82
C ASN A 467 -12.80 -4.52 -2.30
N GLU A 468 -13.82 -4.84 -1.51
CA GLU A 468 -14.77 -5.91 -1.76
C GLU A 468 -15.51 -5.71 -3.08
N LEU A 469 -16.05 -4.51 -3.29
CA LEU A 469 -16.82 -4.23 -4.50
C LEU A 469 -15.94 -4.24 -5.74
N SER A 470 -14.72 -3.70 -5.66
CA SER A 470 -13.74 -3.76 -6.75
C SER A 470 -13.42 -5.20 -7.12
N ALA A 471 -13.23 -6.08 -6.14
CA ALA A 471 -12.96 -7.50 -6.37
C ALA A 471 -14.14 -8.26 -6.98
N THR A 472 -15.40 -7.84 -6.74
CA THR A 472 -16.57 -8.48 -7.39
C THR A 472 -16.71 -8.18 -8.87
N VAL A 473 -16.12 -7.08 -9.34
CA VAL A 473 -16.20 -6.67 -10.76
C VAL A 473 -14.91 -6.96 -11.53
N GLY A 474 -13.75 -6.90 -10.86
CA GLY A 474 -12.47 -7.23 -11.47
C GLY A 474 -12.28 -8.74 -11.69
N SER A 475 -11.62 -9.10 -12.79
CA SER A 475 -11.20 -10.48 -13.06
C SER A 475 -10.01 -10.92 -12.19
N THR A 476 -9.25 -9.97 -11.67
CA THR A 476 -8.16 -10.14 -10.68
C THR A 476 -8.05 -8.85 -9.85
N HIS A 477 -7.42 -8.94 -8.68
CA HIS A 477 -7.34 -7.84 -7.71
C HIS A 477 -5.90 -7.55 -7.28
N GLY A 478 -5.50 -6.28 -7.38
CA GLY A 478 -4.14 -5.84 -7.08
C GLY A 478 -4.01 -4.93 -5.88
N LEU A 479 -2.83 -4.92 -5.27
CA LEU A 479 -2.43 -3.94 -4.27
C LEU A 479 -1.55 -2.86 -4.92
N GLU A 480 -1.95 -1.59 -4.83
CA GLU A 480 -1.02 -0.49 -5.08
C GLU A 480 -0.39 0.02 -3.78
N THR A 481 0.94 -0.04 -3.74
CA THR A 481 1.72 0.43 -2.60
C THR A 481 2.53 1.67 -2.94
N ILE A 482 2.17 2.78 -2.29
CA ILE A 482 2.84 4.08 -2.41
C ILE A 482 3.67 4.40 -1.15
N VAL A 483 3.82 3.43 -0.23
CA VAL A 483 4.39 3.60 1.11
C VAL A 483 5.77 2.94 1.21
N ASN A 484 6.64 3.48 2.07
CA ASN A 484 7.92 2.88 2.46
C ASN A 484 7.73 1.62 3.35
N TYR A 485 7.16 0.56 2.78
CA TYR A 485 6.89 -0.71 3.47
C TYR A 485 8.15 -1.49 3.86
N ASP A 486 9.33 -1.11 3.37
CA ASP A 486 10.59 -1.76 3.76
C ASP A 486 10.84 -1.69 5.27
N LYS A 487 10.30 -0.64 5.92
CA LYS A 487 10.36 -0.44 7.36
C LYS A 487 9.20 -1.07 8.13
N TYR A 488 8.17 -1.56 7.45
CA TYR A 488 6.91 -2.03 8.06
C TYR A 488 6.31 -3.17 7.24
N TRP A 489 7.08 -4.23 7.05
CA TRP A 489 6.72 -5.32 6.14
C TRP A 489 5.58 -6.20 6.63
N THR A 490 5.40 -6.28 7.94
CA THR A 490 4.22 -6.87 8.57
C THR A 490 2.94 -6.15 8.13
N LEU A 491 3.00 -4.82 7.99
CA LEU A 491 1.91 -4.03 7.43
C LEU A 491 1.68 -4.37 5.95
N TYR A 492 2.75 -4.58 5.18
CA TYR A 492 2.62 -5.03 3.78
C TYR A 492 1.87 -6.35 3.69
N ILE A 493 2.27 -7.36 4.46
CA ILE A 493 1.58 -8.66 4.52
C ILE A 493 0.12 -8.50 4.90
N ALA A 494 -0.19 -7.70 5.93
CA ALA A 494 -1.56 -7.48 6.34
C ALA A 494 -2.41 -6.77 5.25
N ASN A 495 -1.84 -5.86 4.47
CA ASN A 495 -2.51 -5.27 3.31
C ASN A 495 -2.73 -6.30 2.20
N MET A 496 -1.72 -7.10 1.88
CA MET A 496 -1.85 -8.18 0.89
C MET A 496 -2.90 -9.22 1.28
N LYS A 497 -3.01 -9.56 2.57
CA LYS A 497 -4.06 -10.44 3.08
C LYS A 497 -5.46 -9.86 2.92
N LEU A 498 -5.64 -8.55 3.08
CA LEU A 498 -6.92 -7.86 2.82
C LEU A 498 -7.30 -7.90 1.33
N ILE A 499 -6.31 -7.75 0.43
CA ILE A 499 -6.55 -7.87 -1.02
C ILE A 499 -6.90 -9.32 -1.37
N ARG A 500 -6.19 -10.27 -0.76
CA ARG A 500 -6.40 -11.71 -0.91
C ARG A 500 -7.79 -12.15 -0.46
N SER A 501 -8.29 -11.69 0.68
CA SER A 501 -9.63 -12.10 1.15
C SER A 501 -10.71 -11.76 0.12
N ALA A 502 -10.57 -10.65 -0.59
CA ALA A 502 -11.47 -10.30 -1.68
C ALA A 502 -11.19 -11.14 -2.97
N ALA A 503 -9.92 -11.34 -3.32
CA ALA A 503 -9.52 -12.08 -4.53
C ALA A 503 -9.86 -13.59 -4.48
N GLU A 504 -9.92 -14.20 -3.30
CA GLU A 504 -10.31 -15.61 -3.10
C GLU A 504 -11.79 -15.89 -3.44
N HIS A 505 -12.61 -14.86 -3.66
CA HIS A 505 -13.95 -15.02 -4.23
C HIS A 505 -13.95 -15.10 -5.77
N GLY A 506 -12.83 -14.78 -6.41
CA GLY A 506 -12.59 -14.96 -7.85
C GLY A 506 -11.61 -16.10 -8.10
N ILE A 507 -10.52 -15.81 -8.80
CA ILE A 507 -9.50 -16.80 -9.18
C ILE A 507 -8.35 -16.93 -8.16
N ALA A 508 -8.44 -16.25 -7.01
CA ALA A 508 -7.45 -16.22 -5.92
C ALA A 508 -6.04 -15.71 -6.30
N SER A 509 -5.89 -15.14 -7.50
CA SER A 509 -4.67 -14.48 -7.96
C SER A 509 -4.69 -13.01 -7.58
N ILE A 510 -3.56 -12.53 -7.06
CA ILE A 510 -3.35 -11.12 -6.73
C ILE A 510 -2.06 -10.62 -7.36
N PHE A 511 -1.97 -9.32 -7.59
CA PHE A 511 -0.75 -8.66 -8.05
C PHE A 511 -0.41 -7.46 -7.16
N ALA A 512 0.86 -7.06 -7.14
CA ALA A 512 1.30 -5.89 -6.37
C ALA A 512 2.08 -4.90 -7.24
N THR A 513 1.84 -3.62 -7.00
CA THR A 513 2.44 -2.50 -7.73
C THR A 513 3.23 -1.59 -6.79
N ARG A 514 4.47 -1.25 -7.17
CA ARG A 514 5.42 -0.41 -6.39
C ARG A 514 6.64 0.06 -7.18
N SER A 515 7.35 1.06 -6.67
CA SER A 515 8.66 1.49 -7.19
C SER A 515 9.82 0.90 -6.38
N ASP A 516 10.85 0.39 -7.06
CA ASP A 516 12.08 -0.10 -6.43
C ASP A 516 13.26 0.75 -6.90
N HIS A 517 14.21 0.96 -6.00
CA HIS A 517 15.36 1.81 -6.22
C HIS A 517 16.68 1.01 -6.16
N SER A 518 16.66 -0.26 -5.75
CA SER A 518 17.84 -1.14 -5.70
C SER A 518 17.49 -2.63 -5.84
N TYR A 519 18.47 -3.46 -6.22
CA TYR A 519 18.28 -4.92 -6.29
C TYR A 519 17.98 -5.52 -4.91
N ASN A 520 18.61 -5.04 -3.84
CA ASN A 520 18.35 -5.53 -2.48
C ASN A 520 16.91 -5.31 -2.06
N GLN A 521 16.37 -4.12 -2.29
CA GLN A 521 14.97 -3.81 -2.01
C GLN A 521 14.04 -4.65 -2.88
N MET A 522 14.37 -4.78 -4.17
CA MET A 522 13.62 -5.58 -5.13
C MET A 522 13.54 -7.05 -4.73
N TYR A 523 14.65 -7.65 -4.31
CA TYR A 523 14.74 -9.05 -3.90
C TYR A 523 13.93 -9.29 -2.61
N TYR A 524 14.13 -8.45 -1.59
CA TYR A 524 13.35 -8.49 -0.34
C TYR A 524 11.84 -8.47 -0.60
N ARG A 525 11.41 -7.52 -1.42
CA ARG A 525 10.01 -7.31 -1.77
C ARG A 525 9.45 -8.48 -2.57
N TRP A 526 10.24 -9.03 -3.49
CA TRP A 526 9.89 -10.25 -4.22
C TRP A 526 9.64 -11.43 -3.27
N LEU A 527 10.46 -11.61 -2.23
CA LEU A 527 10.22 -12.65 -1.23
C LEU A 527 8.90 -12.42 -0.48
N LEU A 528 8.60 -11.18 -0.07
CA LEU A 528 7.31 -10.85 0.56
C LEU A 528 6.13 -11.15 -0.38
N ASP A 529 6.26 -10.86 -1.67
CA ASP A 529 5.23 -11.18 -2.68
C ASP A 529 5.00 -12.68 -2.78
N LEU A 530 6.08 -13.46 -2.83
CA LEU A 530 6.02 -14.92 -2.84
C LEU A 530 5.32 -15.47 -1.59
N THR A 531 5.51 -14.88 -0.41
CA THR A 531 4.77 -15.31 0.79
C THR A 531 3.27 -15.15 0.63
N GLN A 532 2.81 -14.17 -0.16
CA GLN A 532 1.40 -13.87 -0.39
C GLN A 532 0.91 -14.36 -1.74
N VAL A 533 1.72 -15.16 -2.45
CA VAL A 533 1.42 -15.67 -3.80
C VAL A 533 1.01 -14.55 -4.76
N SER A 534 1.62 -13.39 -4.55
CA SER A 534 1.49 -12.28 -5.46
C SER A 534 2.57 -12.42 -6.50
N HIS A 535 2.18 -12.18 -7.74
CA HIS A 535 3.13 -11.87 -8.76
C HIS A 535 3.30 -10.36 -8.80
N ARG A 536 4.49 -9.90 -9.12
CA ARG A 536 4.77 -8.46 -9.15
C ARG A 536 4.02 -7.81 -10.33
N TYR A 537 4.09 -6.49 -10.45
CA TYR A 537 4.43 -5.75 -11.69
C TYR A 537 3.51 -4.58 -12.01
N TRP A 538 3.88 -3.46 -11.41
CA TRP A 538 3.92 -2.16 -12.08
C TRP A 538 5.12 -1.45 -11.48
N HIS A 539 6.03 -0.96 -12.33
CA HIS A 539 7.15 -0.15 -11.89
C HIS A 539 7.22 1.10 -12.73
N TRP A 540 7.13 2.25 -12.06
CA TRP A 540 7.63 3.50 -12.60
C TRP A 540 9.15 3.43 -12.71
N TYR A 541 9.68 3.77 -13.88
CA TYR A 541 11.10 4.08 -14.09
C TYR A 541 12.07 3.12 -13.41
N VAL A 542 12.23 1.93 -14.00
CA VAL A 542 13.31 1.01 -13.64
C VAL A 542 14.52 1.33 -14.49
N PRO A 543 15.68 1.70 -13.89
CA PRO A 543 16.92 1.84 -14.65
C PRO A 543 17.19 0.57 -15.46
N GLU A 544 17.77 0.71 -16.66
CA GLU A 544 17.99 -0.42 -17.56
C GLU A 544 18.75 -1.59 -16.90
N ALA A 545 19.69 -1.29 -15.99
CA ALA A 545 20.40 -2.29 -15.20
C ALA A 545 19.45 -3.16 -14.34
N MET A 546 18.44 -2.54 -13.72
CA MET A 546 17.46 -3.22 -12.87
C MET A 546 16.46 -4.05 -13.69
N LYS A 547 16.13 -3.64 -14.93
CA LYS A 547 15.32 -4.45 -15.85
C LYS A 547 15.97 -5.78 -16.20
N ARG A 548 17.32 -5.82 -16.24
CA ARG A 548 18.09 -7.05 -16.44
C ARG A 548 18.25 -7.85 -15.15
N ALA A 549 18.54 -7.18 -14.04
CA ALA A 549 18.74 -7.84 -12.74
C ALA A 549 17.51 -8.60 -12.23
N ARG A 550 16.30 -8.23 -12.65
CA ARG A 550 15.06 -8.96 -12.30
C ARG A 550 14.82 -10.25 -13.09
N VAL A 551 15.48 -10.45 -14.22
CA VAL A 551 15.20 -11.57 -15.14
C VAL A 551 15.32 -12.93 -14.45
N PRO A 552 16.37 -13.20 -13.63
CA PRO A 552 16.45 -14.49 -12.95
C PRO A 552 15.34 -14.74 -11.92
N LEU A 553 14.77 -13.68 -11.33
CA LEU A 553 13.62 -13.80 -10.42
C LEU A 553 12.36 -14.27 -11.17
N LEU A 554 12.12 -13.67 -12.35
CA LEU A 554 11.06 -14.06 -13.27
C LEU A 554 11.23 -15.48 -13.79
N HIS A 555 12.46 -15.89 -14.08
CA HIS A 555 12.77 -17.25 -14.50
C HIS A 555 12.44 -18.26 -13.40
N TRP A 556 12.79 -17.96 -12.14
CA TRP A 556 12.44 -18.80 -11.00
C TRP A 556 10.92 -18.92 -10.82
N GLU A 557 10.18 -17.80 -10.92
CA GLU A 557 8.71 -17.83 -10.88
C GLU A 557 8.12 -18.65 -12.03
N THR A 558 8.69 -18.54 -13.24
CA THR A 558 8.22 -19.26 -14.43
C THR A 558 8.42 -20.77 -14.28
N LYS A 559 9.57 -21.23 -13.76
CA LYS A 559 9.81 -22.66 -13.48
C LYS A 559 8.90 -23.21 -12.38
N ASN A 560 8.49 -22.37 -11.44
CA ASN A 560 7.66 -22.76 -10.30
C ASN A 560 6.19 -22.33 -10.43
N LYS A 561 5.75 -21.91 -11.63
CA LYS A 561 4.43 -21.30 -11.86
C LYS A 561 3.25 -22.14 -11.35
N ASN A 562 3.32 -23.47 -11.47
CA ASN A 562 2.24 -24.36 -11.00
C ASN A 562 2.16 -24.42 -9.47
N LEU A 563 3.29 -24.26 -8.76
CA LEU A 563 3.32 -24.15 -7.31
C LEU A 563 2.78 -22.79 -6.83
N LEU A 564 2.96 -21.75 -7.66
CA LEU A 564 2.55 -20.38 -7.36
C LEU A 564 1.12 -20.04 -7.81
N ALA A 565 0.35 -21.00 -8.32
CA ALA A 565 -0.99 -20.76 -8.86
C ALA A 565 -2.09 -21.29 -7.93
N GLY A 566 -3.27 -20.66 -7.92
CA GLY A 566 -4.49 -21.26 -7.35
C GLY A 566 -4.44 -21.59 -5.85
N MET A 567 -3.79 -20.74 -5.06
CA MET A 567 -3.65 -20.93 -3.61
C MET A 567 -4.73 -20.20 -2.81
N TYR A 568 -5.30 -20.89 -1.82
CA TYR A 568 -6.30 -20.35 -0.89
C TYR A 568 -5.79 -20.39 0.55
N GLY A 569 -6.13 -19.39 1.36
CA GLY A 569 -5.67 -19.26 2.75
C GLY A 569 -5.95 -20.51 3.61
N GLY A 570 -4.88 -21.15 4.07
CA GLY A 570 -4.88 -22.38 4.87
C GLY A 570 -4.95 -22.17 6.38
N ALA A 571 -4.81 -20.94 6.86
CA ALA A 571 -4.73 -20.64 8.29
C ALA A 571 -6.05 -20.91 9.03
N ASP A 572 -5.93 -21.45 10.25
CA ASP A 572 -7.06 -21.71 11.16
C ASP A 572 -7.41 -20.50 12.05
N THR A 573 -6.55 -19.47 12.09
CA THR A 573 -6.85 -18.17 12.68
C THR A 573 -7.30 -17.18 11.61
N ALA A 574 -8.48 -16.58 11.78
CA ALA A 574 -9.04 -15.55 10.93
C ALA A 574 -9.13 -14.20 11.67
N VAL A 575 -8.71 -13.12 11.02
CA VAL A 575 -8.81 -11.75 11.53
C VAL A 575 -9.76 -10.97 10.65
N VAL A 576 -10.81 -10.41 11.26
CA VAL A 576 -11.85 -9.69 10.53
C VAL A 576 -11.37 -8.28 10.17
N ILE A 577 -11.70 -7.88 8.94
CA ILE A 577 -11.67 -6.49 8.49
C ILE A 577 -12.97 -6.19 7.75
N SER A 578 -13.65 -5.13 8.16
CA SER A 578 -14.86 -4.65 7.49
C SER A 578 -14.62 -3.24 6.99
N THR A 579 -14.54 -3.06 5.66
CA THR A 579 -14.43 -1.72 5.09
C THR A 579 -15.73 -0.95 5.31
N ARG A 580 -16.88 -1.64 5.39
CA ARG A 580 -18.17 -1.04 5.77
C ARG A 580 -18.12 -0.44 7.17
N ASN A 581 -17.66 -1.21 8.16
CA ASN A 581 -17.48 -0.74 9.54
C ASN A 581 -16.60 0.51 9.59
N ASN A 582 -15.43 0.46 8.93
CA ASN A 582 -14.45 1.56 8.97
C ASN A 582 -14.95 2.87 8.30
N ASN A 583 -15.93 2.78 7.40
CA ASN A 583 -16.39 3.92 6.61
C ASN A 583 -17.78 4.44 6.99
N LEU A 584 -18.64 3.62 7.60
CA LEU A 584 -19.97 4.02 8.04
C LEU A 584 -20.06 4.28 9.55
N HIS A 585 -19.07 3.85 10.31
CA HIS A 585 -18.98 4.06 11.74
C HIS A 585 -17.68 4.77 12.09
N ARG A 586 -17.82 5.87 12.83
CA ARG A 586 -16.70 6.49 13.52
C ARG A 586 -17.12 6.70 14.95
N ARG A 587 -16.32 6.18 15.87
CA ARG A 587 -16.38 6.63 17.26
C ARG A 587 -16.12 8.14 17.31
N PRO A 588 -16.85 8.89 18.13
CA PRO A 588 -16.64 10.32 18.23
C PRO A 588 -15.23 10.60 18.77
N LEU A 589 -14.48 11.41 18.03
CA LEU A 589 -13.32 12.21 18.45
C LEU A 589 -12.41 11.63 19.55
N GLY A 590 -11.98 10.38 19.39
CA GLY A 590 -10.69 9.85 19.86
C GLY A 590 -9.79 9.64 18.65
N SER A 591 -8.48 9.72 18.80
CA SER A 591 -7.53 9.63 17.69
C SER A 591 -7.58 8.27 16.99
N ILE A 592 -8.40 8.17 15.94
CA ILE A 592 -8.35 7.11 14.90
C ILE A 592 -6.93 6.93 14.32
N ASN A 593 -6.04 7.92 14.48
CA ASN A 593 -4.62 7.78 14.15
C ASN A 593 -3.88 6.70 14.98
N LEU A 594 -4.36 6.32 16.18
CA LEU A 594 -3.61 5.41 17.06
C LEU A 594 -3.91 3.92 16.89
N GLN A 595 -5.04 3.50 16.32
CA GLN A 595 -5.35 2.06 16.21
C GLN A 595 -6.12 1.72 14.93
N ASN A 596 -5.45 1.04 14.00
CA ASN A 596 -6.13 0.23 13.01
C ASN A 596 -6.03 -1.23 13.48
N SER A 597 -7.02 -1.67 14.27
CA SER A 597 -6.99 -2.93 15.02
C SER A 597 -6.65 -4.13 14.14
N TYR A 598 -7.14 -4.17 12.89
CA TYR A 598 -6.78 -5.20 11.92
C TYR A 598 -5.26 -5.26 11.66
N PHE A 599 -4.63 -4.13 11.35
CA PHE A 599 -3.19 -4.11 11.08
C PHE A 599 -2.36 -4.37 12.33
N ALA A 600 -2.81 -3.88 13.48
CA ALA A 600 -2.11 -4.10 14.74
C ALA A 600 -2.13 -5.59 15.15
N VAL A 601 -3.29 -6.25 15.01
CA VAL A 601 -3.43 -7.70 15.17
C VAL A 601 -2.59 -8.45 14.15
N GLY A 602 -2.72 -8.12 12.86
CA GLY A 602 -1.98 -8.78 11.79
C GLY A 602 -0.47 -8.69 11.98
N GLU A 603 0.04 -7.53 12.34
CA GLU A 603 1.45 -7.30 12.67
C GLU A 603 1.91 -8.13 13.86
N THR A 604 1.09 -8.21 14.91
CA THR A 604 1.38 -9.03 16.10
C THR A 604 1.51 -10.51 15.74
N LEU A 605 0.51 -11.04 15.04
CA LEU A 605 0.44 -12.47 14.70
C LEU A 605 1.56 -12.85 13.73
N THR A 606 1.82 -12.02 12.72
CA THR A 606 2.93 -12.22 11.78
C THR A 606 4.29 -12.19 12.48
N ALA A 607 4.54 -11.22 13.36
CA ALA A 607 5.80 -11.16 14.11
C ALA A 607 5.95 -12.32 15.11
N ALA A 608 4.85 -12.85 15.63
CA ALA A 608 4.82 -14.02 16.52
C ALA A 608 4.86 -15.37 15.80
N SER A 609 5.03 -15.38 14.47
CA SER A 609 5.05 -16.57 13.62
C SER A 609 3.76 -17.39 13.72
N ILE A 610 2.62 -16.73 13.97
CA ILE A 610 1.29 -17.34 13.96
C ILE A 610 0.67 -17.15 12.57
N PRO A 611 0.41 -18.24 11.81
CA PRO A 611 -0.29 -18.12 10.54
C PRO A 611 -1.72 -17.62 10.75
N TRP A 612 -2.13 -16.63 9.97
CA TRP A 612 -3.47 -16.05 10.02
C TRP A 612 -3.95 -15.66 8.62
N LYS A 613 -5.25 -15.46 8.46
CA LYS A 613 -5.85 -14.93 7.23
C LYS A 613 -6.84 -13.81 7.51
N ALA A 614 -7.03 -12.93 6.53
CA ALA A 614 -8.07 -11.92 6.60
C ALA A 614 -9.44 -12.53 6.25
N VAL A 615 -10.49 -12.01 6.88
CA VAL A 615 -11.90 -12.30 6.57
C VAL A 615 -12.60 -10.96 6.35
N GLY A 616 -13.11 -10.75 5.15
CA GLY A 616 -13.77 -9.51 4.72
C GLY A 616 -15.30 -9.54 4.87
N ASP A 617 -15.98 -8.45 4.52
CA ASP A 617 -17.45 -8.38 4.51
C ASP A 617 -18.08 -9.48 3.62
N LEU A 618 -17.46 -9.79 2.46
CA LEU A 618 -17.92 -10.84 1.52
C LEU A 618 -17.81 -12.26 2.09
N ASP A 619 -16.85 -12.50 2.99
CA ASP A 619 -16.69 -13.77 3.68
C ASP A 619 -17.75 -13.93 4.78
N LEU A 620 -17.98 -12.87 5.55
CA LEU A 620 -18.96 -12.86 6.64
C LEU A 620 -20.41 -13.03 6.15
N ASP A 621 -20.69 -12.64 4.90
CA ASP A 621 -22.00 -12.85 4.26
C ASP A 621 -22.28 -14.34 3.96
N LYS A 622 -21.29 -15.23 4.16
CA LYS A 622 -21.39 -16.68 3.95
C LYS A 622 -21.13 -17.47 5.24
N PRO A 623 -21.57 -18.74 5.34
CA PRO A 623 -21.22 -19.59 6.46
C PRO A 623 -19.70 -19.78 6.61
N LEU A 624 -19.18 -19.57 7.83
CA LEU A 624 -17.74 -19.67 8.15
C LEU A 624 -17.33 -21.07 8.66
N THR A 625 -18.28 -22.00 8.80
CA THR A 625 -18.03 -23.36 9.32
C THR A 625 -16.96 -24.08 8.50
N GLY A 626 -15.95 -24.62 9.17
CA GLY A 626 -14.83 -25.34 8.55
C GLY A 626 -13.84 -24.45 7.76
N LYS A 627 -14.02 -23.13 7.77
CA LYS A 627 -13.09 -22.18 7.15
C LYS A 627 -11.94 -21.82 8.07
N CYS A 628 -12.19 -21.71 9.37
CA CYS A 628 -11.20 -21.42 10.42
C CYS A 628 -11.67 -22.03 11.75
N LYS A 629 -10.83 -21.95 12.79
CA LYS A 629 -11.12 -22.37 14.17
C LYS A 629 -11.29 -21.19 15.11
N THR A 630 -10.57 -20.10 14.87
CA THR A 630 -10.65 -18.86 15.64
C THR A 630 -11.00 -17.70 14.73
N LEU A 631 -12.00 -16.91 15.13
CA LEU A 631 -12.39 -15.65 14.51
C LEU A 631 -12.10 -14.48 15.46
N VAL A 632 -11.14 -13.64 15.08
CA VAL A 632 -10.81 -12.39 15.78
C VAL A 632 -11.62 -11.26 15.15
N ALA A 633 -12.70 -10.85 15.80
CA ALA A 633 -13.62 -9.80 15.38
C ALA A 633 -13.61 -8.64 16.37
N LEU A 634 -12.48 -7.94 16.47
CA LEU A 634 -12.34 -6.77 17.33
C LEU A 634 -12.97 -5.55 16.66
N ASN A 635 -13.78 -4.80 17.42
CA ASN A 635 -14.40 -3.55 16.97
C ASN A 635 -15.24 -3.68 15.69
N LEU A 636 -15.75 -4.88 15.39
CA LEU A 636 -16.68 -5.14 14.29
C LEU A 636 -18.08 -4.67 14.69
N SER A 637 -18.27 -3.36 14.71
CA SER A 637 -19.44 -2.71 15.28
C SER A 637 -20.68 -2.90 14.41
N LEU A 638 -20.49 -2.85 13.09
CA LEU A 638 -21.55 -2.95 12.09
C LEU A 638 -21.58 -4.34 11.48
N MET A 639 -22.76 -4.98 11.52
CA MET A 639 -23.00 -6.23 10.80
C MET A 639 -24.48 -6.40 10.46
N SER A 640 -24.75 -7.08 9.34
CA SER A 640 -26.11 -7.47 8.98
C SER A 640 -26.61 -8.60 9.88
N ASP A 641 -27.93 -8.81 9.89
CA ASP A 641 -28.53 -9.94 10.61
C ASP A 641 -28.01 -11.30 10.07
N ALA A 642 -27.74 -11.38 8.76
CA ALA A 642 -27.16 -12.57 8.14
C ALA A 642 -25.72 -12.81 8.61
N GLN A 643 -24.88 -11.76 8.66
CA GLN A 643 -23.51 -11.84 9.17
C GLN A 643 -23.51 -12.26 10.65
N ALA A 644 -24.38 -11.68 11.48
CA ALA A 644 -24.53 -12.08 12.87
C ALA A 644 -24.94 -13.56 13.01
N GLN A 645 -25.85 -14.03 12.14
CA GLN A 645 -26.26 -15.43 12.13
C GLN A 645 -25.14 -16.38 11.69
N ASN A 646 -24.33 -15.99 10.70
CA ASN A 646 -23.18 -16.78 10.25
C ASN A 646 -22.11 -16.91 11.35
N ILE A 647 -21.84 -15.82 12.09
CA ILE A 647 -20.92 -15.84 13.25
C ILE A 647 -21.50 -16.71 14.38
N ARG A 648 -22.80 -16.59 14.67
CA ARG A 648 -23.48 -17.45 15.67
C ARG A 648 -23.35 -18.92 15.31
N GLN A 649 -23.58 -19.28 14.05
CA GLN A 649 -23.46 -20.66 13.57
C GLN A 649 -22.02 -21.17 13.67
N PHE A 650 -21.04 -20.34 13.28
CA PHE A 650 -19.62 -20.67 13.42
C PHE A 650 -19.25 -21.04 14.87
N VAL A 651 -19.69 -20.25 15.85
CA VAL A 651 -19.44 -20.57 17.27
C VAL A 651 -20.21 -21.82 17.69
N ALA A 652 -21.48 -21.95 17.30
CA ALA A 652 -22.29 -23.13 17.62
C ALA A 652 -21.65 -24.44 17.12
N ASP A 653 -20.97 -24.39 15.97
CA ASP A 653 -20.31 -25.54 15.34
C ASP A 653 -18.95 -25.91 15.95
N GLY A 654 -18.44 -25.12 16.91
CA GLY A 654 -17.18 -25.38 17.59
C GLY A 654 -16.12 -24.30 17.42
N GLY A 655 -16.43 -23.21 16.69
CA GLY A 655 -15.53 -22.08 16.52
C GLY A 655 -15.33 -21.28 17.81
N THR A 656 -14.20 -20.59 17.89
CA THR A 656 -13.93 -19.59 18.93
C THR A 656 -14.08 -18.18 18.37
N LEU A 657 -14.90 -17.35 19.02
CA LEU A 657 -15.00 -15.91 18.74
C LEU A 657 -14.20 -15.10 19.78
N ILE A 658 -13.33 -14.21 19.32
CA ILE A 658 -12.71 -13.17 20.15
C ILE A 658 -13.30 -11.83 19.69
N ALA A 659 -13.99 -11.14 20.59
CA ALA A 659 -14.65 -9.88 20.31
C ALA A 659 -14.28 -8.82 21.36
N ALA A 660 -14.39 -7.56 20.98
CA ALA A 660 -14.16 -6.45 21.90
C ALA A 660 -15.16 -5.33 21.66
N LEU A 661 -15.39 -4.55 22.72
CA LEU A 661 -16.07 -3.27 22.68
C LEU A 661 -17.47 -3.33 22.02
N ASP A 662 -17.78 -2.47 21.05
CA ASP A 662 -19.11 -2.33 20.46
C ASP A 662 -19.40 -3.34 19.34
N THR A 663 -18.68 -4.46 19.31
CA THR A 663 -18.87 -5.53 18.33
C THR A 663 -20.34 -5.97 18.27
N SER A 664 -20.93 -5.95 17.07
CA SER A 664 -22.34 -6.27 16.77
C SER A 664 -23.42 -5.28 17.28
N LEU A 665 -23.04 -4.07 17.69
CA LEU A 665 -23.98 -3.08 18.24
C LEU A 665 -24.81 -2.33 17.17
N TYR A 666 -24.40 -2.32 15.91
CA TYR A 666 -25.07 -1.58 14.83
C TYR A 666 -25.47 -2.53 13.69
N ASP A 667 -26.43 -2.11 12.88
CA ASP A 667 -26.79 -2.81 11.64
C ASP A 667 -25.88 -2.45 10.45
N GLU A 668 -26.12 -3.02 9.28
CA GLU A 668 -25.35 -2.76 8.06
C GLU A 668 -25.48 -1.32 7.51
N HIS A 669 -26.46 -0.55 7.99
CA HIS A 669 -26.69 0.85 7.62
C HIS A 669 -26.06 1.83 8.63
N GLY A 670 -25.47 1.32 9.71
CA GLY A 670 -24.88 2.11 10.78
C GLY A 670 -25.89 2.61 11.80
N ASP A 671 -27.11 2.06 11.82
CA ASP A 671 -28.10 2.39 12.83
C ASP A 671 -27.85 1.55 14.10
N ARG A 672 -27.90 2.20 15.26
CA ARG A 672 -27.58 1.55 16.55
C ARG A 672 -28.71 0.65 17.00
N ARG A 673 -28.39 -0.60 17.32
CA ARG A 673 -29.31 -1.57 17.92
C ARG A 673 -29.50 -1.27 19.41
N ARG A 674 -30.58 -1.81 19.99
CA ARG A 674 -30.84 -1.71 21.45
C ARG A 674 -29.85 -2.51 22.28
N ASN A 675 -29.37 -3.62 21.74
CA ASN A 675 -28.42 -4.53 22.35
C ASN A 675 -27.51 -5.11 21.25
N PHE A 676 -26.43 -5.80 21.63
CA PHE A 676 -25.59 -6.55 20.70
C PHE A 676 -26.40 -7.60 19.93
N ALA A 677 -26.20 -7.68 18.61
CA ALA A 677 -26.80 -8.72 17.80
C ALA A 677 -26.27 -10.13 18.15
N LEU A 678 -25.12 -10.19 18.83
CA LEU A 678 -24.49 -11.40 19.34
C LEU A 678 -24.53 -11.52 20.88
N ALA A 679 -25.42 -10.81 21.58
CA ALA A 679 -25.45 -10.81 23.06
C ALA A 679 -25.52 -12.23 23.68
N ASP A 680 -26.26 -13.14 23.04
CA ASP A 680 -26.37 -14.55 23.40
C ASP A 680 -25.04 -15.32 23.24
N VAL A 681 -24.27 -14.99 22.21
CA VAL A 681 -22.96 -15.59 21.96
C VAL A 681 -21.90 -14.98 22.88
N LEU A 682 -21.91 -13.66 23.05
CA LEU A 682 -20.96 -12.92 23.89
C LEU A 682 -21.18 -13.14 25.40
N GLY A 683 -22.37 -13.61 25.81
CA GLY A 683 -22.73 -13.86 27.20
C GLY A 683 -22.93 -12.58 28.02
N CYS A 684 -23.20 -11.45 27.37
CA CYS A 684 -23.45 -10.17 28.04
C CYS A 684 -24.37 -9.26 27.21
N ASP A 685 -25.11 -8.41 27.90
CA ASP A 685 -25.97 -7.38 27.32
C ASP A 685 -25.28 -6.01 27.38
N PHE A 686 -25.44 -5.21 26.33
CA PHE A 686 -24.94 -3.84 26.23
C PHE A 686 -25.70 -2.91 27.20
N GLU A 687 -24.98 -2.05 27.93
CA GLU A 687 -25.57 -0.97 28.72
C GLU A 687 -25.21 0.43 28.19
N ALA A 688 -23.91 0.70 28.00
CA ALA A 688 -23.44 2.03 27.57
C ALA A 688 -22.02 1.97 26.99
N ILE A 689 -21.72 2.88 26.05
CA ILE A 689 -20.34 3.22 25.67
C ILE A 689 -19.84 4.28 26.65
N VAL A 690 -18.60 4.13 27.13
CA VAL A 690 -17.91 5.07 28.01
C VAL A 690 -16.63 5.52 27.31
N GLU A 691 -16.57 6.79 26.91
CA GLU A 691 -15.43 7.39 26.18
C GLU A 691 -14.35 7.88 27.15
N GLN A 692 -13.77 6.93 27.88
CA GLN A 692 -12.67 7.18 28.80
C GLN A 692 -11.71 5.99 28.77
N ASP A 693 -10.46 6.27 29.11
CA ASP A 693 -9.48 5.22 29.38
C ASP A 693 -9.96 4.32 30.53
N GLY A 694 -9.71 3.03 30.36
CA GLY A 694 -10.05 1.99 31.32
C GLY A 694 -8.82 1.19 31.73
N LEU A 695 -8.86 0.62 32.93
CA LEU A 695 -7.87 -0.35 33.39
C LEU A 695 -8.52 -1.74 33.43
N LEU A 696 -8.15 -2.60 32.48
CA LEU A 696 -8.60 -3.99 32.44
C LEU A 696 -7.78 -4.81 33.43
N THR A 697 -8.44 -5.53 34.33
CA THR A 697 -7.79 -6.38 35.33
C THR A 697 -8.24 -7.83 35.17
N ILE A 698 -7.29 -8.73 34.96
CA ILE A 698 -7.50 -10.19 34.95
C ILE A 698 -6.93 -10.76 36.25
N ASN A 699 -7.82 -11.10 37.17
CA ASN A 699 -7.46 -11.49 38.55
C ASN A 699 -7.23 -12.98 38.74
N GLN A 700 -7.74 -13.82 37.84
CA GLN A 700 -7.64 -15.27 37.94
C GLN A 700 -6.99 -15.86 36.69
N PRO A 701 -6.01 -16.77 36.85
CA PRO A 701 -5.37 -17.39 35.72
C PRO A 701 -6.38 -18.26 34.96
N GLN A 702 -6.54 -17.97 33.68
CA GLN A 702 -7.34 -18.79 32.77
C GLN A 702 -6.40 -19.49 31.80
N ARG A 703 -6.49 -20.82 31.70
CA ARG A 703 -5.68 -21.60 30.74
C ARG A 703 -5.80 -21.03 29.32
N PHE A 704 -7.01 -20.59 28.97
CA PHE A 704 -7.31 -19.99 27.66
C PHE A 704 -6.58 -18.67 27.39
N LEU A 705 -6.19 -17.95 28.45
CA LEU A 705 -5.40 -16.71 28.37
C LEU A 705 -3.90 -16.98 28.57
N GLY A 706 -3.45 -18.24 28.45
CA GLY A 706 -2.09 -18.64 28.78
C GLY A 706 -1.74 -18.54 30.27
N GLY A 707 -2.75 -18.47 31.16
CA GLY A 707 -2.56 -18.25 32.58
C GLY A 707 -2.17 -16.81 32.96
N ILE A 708 -2.19 -15.88 32.00
CA ILE A 708 -1.81 -14.48 32.23
C ILE A 708 -2.83 -13.79 33.15
N THR A 709 -2.31 -13.12 34.16
CA THR A 709 -3.05 -12.24 35.09
C THR A 709 -2.36 -10.89 35.15
N GLY A 710 -3.09 -9.83 35.46
CA GLY A 710 -2.51 -8.50 35.60
C GLY A 710 -3.45 -7.38 35.21
N GLU A 711 -2.89 -6.18 35.13
CA GLU A 711 -3.55 -4.96 34.71
C GLU A 711 -3.08 -4.55 33.31
N PHE A 712 -4.02 -4.18 32.46
CA PHE A 712 -3.79 -3.84 31.06
C PHE A 712 -4.53 -2.54 30.74
N SER A 713 -3.86 -1.63 30.05
CA SER A 713 -4.46 -0.36 29.66
C SER A 713 -5.44 -0.55 28.49
N SER A 714 -6.64 0.00 28.63
CA SER A 714 -7.63 0.16 27.56
C SER A 714 -7.78 1.64 27.26
N TYR A 715 -7.44 2.07 26.05
CA TYR A 715 -7.40 3.50 25.71
C TYR A 715 -8.70 3.97 25.05
N GLU A 716 -8.99 5.27 25.14
CA GLU A 716 -10.04 6.01 24.41
C GLU A 716 -11.49 5.64 24.75
N ALA A 717 -11.83 4.35 24.91
CA ALA A 717 -13.17 3.92 25.26
C ALA A 717 -13.23 2.53 25.89
N SER A 718 -14.36 2.31 26.58
CA SER A 718 -14.79 1.04 27.16
C SER A 718 -16.30 0.88 26.97
N VAL A 719 -16.80 -0.34 27.12
CA VAL A 719 -18.23 -0.65 27.00
C VAL A 719 -18.72 -1.29 28.29
N ARG A 720 -19.67 -0.63 28.94
CA ARG A 720 -20.35 -1.19 30.09
C ARG A 720 -21.30 -2.29 29.64
N VAL A 721 -21.17 -3.45 30.25
CA VAL A 721 -21.99 -4.62 29.95
C VAL A 721 -22.53 -5.25 31.22
N LYS A 722 -23.71 -5.87 31.08
CA LYS A 722 -24.32 -6.71 32.09
C LYS A 722 -24.12 -8.18 31.70
N PRO A 723 -23.44 -9.01 32.51
CA PRO A 723 -23.26 -10.43 32.21
C PRO A 723 -24.63 -11.12 32.22
N ARG A 724 -24.83 -11.99 31.24
CA ARG A 724 -25.97 -12.90 31.21
C ARG A 724 -25.70 -14.10 32.10
N TYR A 725 -26.73 -14.91 32.40
CA TYR A 725 -26.60 -16.05 33.33
C TYR A 725 -25.61 -17.13 32.85
N ASP A 726 -25.37 -17.19 31.54
CA ASP A 726 -24.45 -18.09 30.84
C ASP A 726 -23.03 -17.51 30.71
N GLY A 727 -22.88 -16.18 30.82
CA GLY A 727 -21.60 -15.48 30.78
C GLY A 727 -20.82 -15.56 32.10
N LYS A 728 -19.57 -16.03 32.02
CA LYS A 728 -18.62 -16.05 33.14
C LYS A 728 -17.68 -14.86 33.06
N VAL A 729 -17.60 -14.07 34.12
CA VAL A 729 -16.69 -12.92 34.20
C VAL A 729 -15.30 -13.40 34.62
N TRP A 730 -14.31 -13.27 33.74
CA TRP A 730 -12.90 -13.62 33.98
C TRP A 730 -12.05 -12.44 34.44
N GLY A 731 -12.52 -11.21 34.25
CA GLY A 731 -11.82 -10.00 34.62
C GLY A 731 -12.76 -8.81 34.70
N THR A 732 -12.29 -7.73 35.32
CA THR A 732 -13.02 -6.47 35.48
C THR A 732 -12.36 -5.37 34.65
N ILE A 733 -13.09 -4.31 34.34
CA ILE A 733 -12.53 -3.07 33.80
C ILE A 733 -12.94 -1.93 34.73
N ASN A 734 -11.98 -1.11 35.15
CA ASN A 734 -12.24 0.11 35.92
C ASN A 734 -12.28 1.30 34.98
N VAL A 735 -13.40 2.00 34.94
CA VAL A 735 -13.60 3.21 34.13
C VAL A 735 -14.39 4.20 34.98
N ASP A 736 -13.97 5.46 35.03
CA ASP A 736 -14.62 6.50 35.85
C ASP A 736 -14.76 6.09 37.34
N GLY A 737 -13.73 5.41 37.88
CA GLY A 737 -13.72 4.91 39.26
C GLY A 737 -14.70 3.77 39.54
N ARG A 738 -15.36 3.21 38.52
CA ARG A 738 -16.31 2.09 38.66
C ARG A 738 -15.70 0.83 38.06
N SER A 739 -15.54 -0.19 38.91
CA SER A 739 -15.22 -1.55 38.46
C SER A 739 -16.47 -2.24 37.92
N MET A 740 -16.40 -2.72 36.68
CA MET A 740 -17.47 -3.42 35.98
C MET A 740 -16.91 -4.66 35.27
N PRO A 741 -17.75 -5.58 34.75
CA PRO A 741 -17.28 -6.73 33.99
C PRO A 741 -16.41 -6.30 32.79
N GLY A 742 -15.20 -6.85 32.73
CA GLY A 742 -14.15 -6.46 31.78
C GLY A 742 -13.82 -7.54 30.75
N VAL A 743 -13.83 -8.80 31.19
CA VAL A 743 -13.65 -9.98 30.31
C VAL A 743 -14.77 -10.96 30.60
N VAL A 744 -15.55 -11.28 29.57
CA VAL A 744 -16.66 -12.25 29.66
C VAL A 744 -16.35 -13.43 28.77
N HIS A 745 -16.39 -14.63 29.32
CA HIS A 745 -16.34 -15.89 28.60
C HIS A 745 -17.72 -16.52 28.54
N ASN A 746 -18.08 -17.06 27.39
CA ASN A 746 -19.34 -17.77 27.23
C ASN A 746 -19.13 -19.06 26.42
N LYS A 747 -19.83 -20.12 26.81
CA LYS A 747 -19.94 -21.34 26.01
C LYS A 747 -21.22 -21.26 25.19
N PHE A 748 -21.10 -21.50 23.88
CA PHE A 748 -22.24 -21.41 22.97
C PHE A 748 -22.18 -22.54 21.94
N GLY A 749 -23.18 -23.42 21.97
CA GLY A 749 -23.14 -24.69 21.23
C GLY A 749 -21.89 -25.51 21.58
N LYS A 750 -21.12 -25.92 20.58
CA LYS A 750 -19.86 -26.66 20.74
C LYS A 750 -18.65 -25.75 20.94
N GLY A 751 -18.79 -24.45 20.64
CA GLY A 751 -17.71 -23.48 20.68
C GLY A 751 -17.78 -22.55 21.87
N GLN A 752 -17.18 -21.37 21.71
CA GLN A 752 -17.09 -20.37 22.78
C GLN A 752 -16.81 -18.96 22.25
N ALA A 753 -17.09 -17.98 23.10
CA ALA A 753 -16.71 -16.59 22.88
C ALA A 753 -15.94 -16.03 24.07
N VAL A 754 -14.97 -15.15 23.79
CA VAL A 754 -14.33 -14.27 24.78
C VAL A 754 -14.56 -12.83 24.33
N TYR A 755 -15.25 -12.08 25.17
CA TYR A 755 -15.57 -10.68 24.97
C TYR A 755 -14.77 -9.79 25.92
N PHE A 756 -14.15 -8.74 25.38
CA PHE A 756 -13.46 -7.71 26.14
C PHE A 756 -14.26 -6.40 26.12
N ALA A 757 -14.56 -5.86 27.30
CA ALA A 757 -15.22 -4.57 27.45
C ALA A 757 -14.31 -3.36 27.13
N GLY A 758 -13.00 -3.59 27.00
CA GLY A 758 -12.01 -2.61 26.59
C GLY A 758 -11.22 -3.07 25.36
N HIS A 759 -10.25 -2.25 24.94
CA HIS A 759 -9.29 -2.63 23.90
C HIS A 759 -8.39 -3.79 24.36
N VAL A 760 -8.17 -4.75 23.46
CA VAL A 760 -7.29 -5.91 23.68
C VAL A 760 -6.32 -6.12 22.52
N GLU A 761 -6.54 -5.43 21.40
CA GLU A 761 -5.57 -5.33 20.33
C GLU A 761 -4.29 -4.65 20.83
N PRO A 762 -3.11 -5.20 20.49
CA PRO A 762 -1.86 -4.50 20.75
C PRO A 762 -1.78 -3.20 19.95
N LEU A 763 -0.99 -2.24 20.43
CA LEU A 763 -0.68 -1.03 19.67
C LEU A 763 0.12 -1.37 18.40
N ILE A 764 -0.11 -0.62 17.32
CA ILE A 764 0.65 -0.72 16.07
C ILE A 764 1.98 0.06 16.14
N TYR A 765 3.05 -0.31 15.42
CA TYR A 765 4.37 0.35 15.52
C TYR A 765 4.46 1.82 15.04
N PHE A 766 3.40 2.41 14.48
CA PHE A 766 3.40 3.78 13.97
C PHE A 766 2.19 4.60 14.46
N ASN A 767 2.31 5.94 14.41
CA ASN A 767 1.28 6.87 14.89
C ASN A 767 0.44 7.46 13.75
N GLU A 768 1.01 7.64 12.57
CA GLU A 768 0.29 8.21 11.44
C GLU A 768 0.76 7.58 10.14
N LEU A 769 -0.17 7.45 9.20
CA LEU A 769 0.10 7.02 7.85
C LEU A 769 -0.57 8.01 6.90
N HIS A 770 0.23 8.91 6.32
CA HIS A 770 -0.26 9.96 5.44
C HIS A 770 0.30 9.79 4.03
N ALA A 771 -0.56 9.37 3.11
CA ALA A 771 -0.28 9.07 1.70
C ALA A 771 0.88 8.07 1.52
N ILE A 772 2.11 8.57 1.58
CA ILE A 772 3.37 7.82 1.37
C ILE A 772 4.24 7.73 2.62
N THR A 773 3.88 8.43 3.70
CA THR A 773 4.72 8.59 4.89
C THR A 773 4.14 7.80 6.06
N VAL A 774 4.92 6.87 6.59
CA VAL A 774 4.67 6.23 7.89
C VAL A 774 5.44 7.01 8.96
N THR A 775 4.74 7.63 9.90
CA THR A 775 5.34 8.31 11.05
C THR A 775 5.48 7.32 12.19
N PRO A 776 6.72 6.92 12.59
CA PRO A 776 6.91 6.00 13.71
C PRO A 776 6.33 6.56 15.01
N ARG A 777 6.00 5.68 15.97
CA ARG A 777 5.69 6.14 17.33
C ARG A 777 6.91 6.82 17.97
N PRO A 778 6.72 7.91 18.74
CA PRO A 778 7.76 8.49 19.57
C PRO A 778 8.34 7.47 20.55
N GLU A 779 9.61 7.68 20.90
CA GLU A 779 10.28 6.93 21.96
C GLU A 779 9.53 7.15 23.29
N GLY A 780 9.14 6.06 23.97
CA GLY A 780 8.30 6.09 25.17
C GLY A 780 6.81 5.75 24.95
N GLN A 781 6.30 5.75 23.70
CA GLN A 781 4.97 5.21 23.35
C GLN A 781 5.09 3.83 22.70
N SER A 782 5.85 2.93 23.31
CA SER A 782 6.04 1.57 22.82
C SER A 782 4.81 0.71 23.00
N ARG A 783 4.72 -0.38 22.22
CA ARG A 783 3.72 -1.43 22.43
C ARG A 783 3.83 -1.96 23.86
N ASP A 784 2.70 -2.09 24.55
CA ASP A 784 2.63 -2.78 25.83
C ASP A 784 2.88 -4.27 25.61
N MET A 785 4.06 -4.75 26.00
CA MET A 785 4.45 -6.13 25.80
C MET A 785 3.61 -7.10 26.64
N ALA A 786 3.01 -6.66 27.76
CA ALA A 786 2.07 -7.48 28.51
C ALA A 786 0.79 -7.71 27.69
N MET A 787 0.26 -6.67 27.04
CA MET A 787 -0.86 -6.79 26.11
C MET A 787 -0.52 -7.65 24.90
N VAL A 788 0.68 -7.47 24.31
CA VAL A 788 1.16 -8.31 23.20
C VAL A 788 1.18 -9.79 23.60
N ASN A 789 1.72 -10.10 24.78
CA ASN A 789 1.79 -11.46 25.29
C ASN A 789 0.40 -12.02 25.60
N LEU A 790 -0.48 -11.23 26.23
CA LEU A 790 -1.87 -11.62 26.48
C LEU A 790 -2.58 -12.00 25.18
N PHE A 791 -2.52 -11.11 24.18
CA PHE A 791 -3.20 -11.32 22.90
C PHE A 791 -2.62 -12.50 22.12
N THR A 792 -1.29 -12.62 22.06
CA THR A 792 -0.62 -13.73 21.38
C THR A 792 -0.97 -15.07 22.01
N ASN A 793 -0.99 -15.15 23.35
CA ASN A 793 -1.37 -16.38 24.06
C ASN A 793 -2.85 -16.67 23.95
N LEU A 794 -3.72 -15.65 23.96
CA LEU A 794 -5.14 -15.82 23.69
C LEU A 794 -5.30 -16.55 22.34
N VAL A 795 -4.77 -15.99 21.26
CA VAL A 795 -4.90 -16.60 19.92
C VAL A 795 -4.29 -18.00 19.86
N LYS A 796 -3.04 -18.21 20.33
CA LYS A 796 -2.38 -19.53 20.34
C LYS A 796 -3.15 -20.60 21.11
N ASN A 797 -3.85 -20.25 22.19
CA ASN A 797 -4.62 -21.21 22.97
C ASN A 797 -6.06 -21.40 22.46
N THR A 798 -6.49 -20.59 21.49
CA THR A 798 -7.79 -20.72 20.84
C THR A 798 -7.73 -21.58 19.57
N ALA A 799 -6.60 -21.50 18.87
CA ALA A 799 -6.41 -22.18 17.61
C ALA A 799 -5.74 -23.55 17.86
N GLU A 800 -6.47 -24.63 17.62
CA GLU A 800 -5.86 -25.95 17.38
C GLU A 800 -5.22 -25.91 15.99
N ASP A 801 -4.13 -25.15 15.87
CA ASP A 801 -3.48 -24.90 14.57
C ASP A 801 -3.10 -26.23 13.92
N ARG A 802 -3.58 -26.42 12.70
CA ARG A 802 -3.23 -27.59 11.88
C ARG A 802 -1.73 -27.70 11.62
N VAL A 803 -1.01 -26.57 11.62
CA VAL A 803 0.44 -26.52 11.45
C VAL A 803 1.08 -26.09 12.76
N GLN A 804 1.96 -26.94 13.29
CA GLN A 804 2.81 -26.64 14.43
C GLN A 804 4.26 -26.64 13.99
N ILE A 805 5.04 -25.65 14.44
CA ILE A 805 6.44 -25.53 14.07
C ILE A 805 7.29 -25.38 15.33
N ASP A 806 8.21 -26.33 15.54
CA ASP A 806 9.16 -26.28 16.64
C ASP A 806 10.47 -25.61 16.21
N ASN A 807 11.14 -25.01 17.21
CA ASN A 807 12.45 -24.38 17.07
C ASN A 807 12.49 -23.26 15.99
N LEU A 808 11.37 -22.58 15.77
CA LEU A 808 11.28 -21.44 14.87
C LEU A 808 11.46 -20.13 15.64
N PRO A 809 12.39 -19.23 15.25
CA PRO A 809 12.50 -17.93 15.89
C PRO A 809 11.31 -17.02 15.52
N ALA A 810 11.01 -16.08 16.42
CA ALA A 810 10.06 -15.00 16.12
C ALA A 810 10.51 -14.20 14.88
N CYS A 811 9.57 -13.50 14.26
CA CYS A 811 9.76 -12.75 13.01
C CYS A 811 10.03 -13.61 11.76
N VAL A 812 10.08 -14.94 11.86
CA VAL A 812 9.89 -15.78 10.68
C VAL A 812 8.41 -15.75 10.30
N VAL A 813 8.12 -15.33 9.08
CA VAL A 813 6.75 -15.31 8.55
C VAL A 813 6.35 -16.73 8.22
N VAL A 814 5.21 -17.16 8.74
CA VAL A 814 4.62 -18.46 8.44
C VAL A 814 3.32 -18.23 7.69
N GLU A 815 3.29 -18.70 6.45
CA GLU A 815 2.09 -18.68 5.61
C GLU A 815 1.65 -20.10 5.28
N THR A 816 0.34 -20.31 5.22
CA THR A 816 -0.23 -21.62 4.95
C THR A 816 -1.30 -21.53 3.89
N TYR A 817 -1.30 -22.49 2.97
CA TYR A 817 -2.19 -22.50 1.81
C TYR A 817 -2.75 -23.89 1.56
N ARG A 818 -4.03 -23.93 1.18
CA ARG A 818 -4.59 -25.06 0.44
C ARG A 818 -4.25 -24.84 -1.02
N HIS A 819 -3.66 -25.83 -1.65
CA HIS A 819 -3.13 -25.68 -2.99
C HIS A 819 -3.22 -27.02 -3.73
N ASP A 820 -3.70 -26.99 -4.96
CA ASP A 820 -3.72 -28.15 -5.84
C ASP A 820 -2.54 -28.02 -6.82
N TYR A 821 -1.48 -28.79 -6.57
CA TYR A 821 -0.27 -28.80 -7.38
C TYR A 821 -0.34 -29.92 -8.42
N ASN A 822 -0.38 -29.58 -9.72
CA ASN A 822 -0.47 -30.55 -10.84
C ASN A 822 -1.60 -31.60 -10.64
N ASP A 823 -2.82 -31.13 -10.36
CA ASP A 823 -4.02 -31.96 -10.11
C ASP A 823 -3.93 -32.86 -8.86
N LYS A 824 -2.95 -32.62 -7.97
CA LYS A 824 -2.86 -33.25 -6.66
C LYS A 824 -3.23 -32.24 -5.59
N GLN A 825 -4.22 -32.57 -4.77
CA GLN A 825 -4.54 -31.76 -3.60
C GLN A 825 -3.35 -31.72 -2.66
N GLY A 826 -3.19 -30.62 -1.94
CA GLY A 826 -2.15 -30.54 -0.93
C GLY A 826 -2.24 -29.29 -0.07
N PHE A 827 -1.27 -29.22 0.83
CA PHE A 827 -1.14 -28.15 1.80
C PHE A 827 0.28 -27.59 1.74
N MET A 828 0.40 -26.29 1.52
CA MET A 828 1.69 -25.62 1.45
C MET A 828 1.95 -24.83 2.73
N VAL A 829 3.18 -24.92 3.24
CA VAL A 829 3.72 -24.07 4.30
C VAL A 829 4.87 -23.26 3.72
N CYS A 830 4.75 -21.94 3.72
CA CYS A 830 5.81 -21.03 3.29
C CYS A 830 6.43 -20.35 4.52
N LEU A 831 7.76 -20.45 4.64
CA LEU A 831 8.53 -19.78 5.67
C LEU A 831 9.41 -18.72 5.02
N PHE A 832 9.30 -17.48 5.48
CA PHE A 832 10.18 -16.39 5.07
C PHE A 832 10.95 -15.86 6.28
N ASN A 833 12.27 -15.85 6.16
CA ASN A 833 13.19 -15.42 7.20
C ASN A 833 13.14 -13.89 7.36
N GLY A 834 12.21 -13.41 8.19
CA GLY A 834 12.04 -12.00 8.48
C GLY A 834 12.94 -11.46 9.60
N THR A 835 13.84 -12.29 10.16
CA THR A 835 14.62 -11.96 11.37
C THR A 835 15.61 -10.80 11.15
N GLY A 836 16.19 -10.70 9.95
CA GLY A 836 17.09 -9.61 9.56
C GLY A 836 16.42 -8.25 9.36
N PHE A 837 15.09 -8.19 9.47
CA PHE A 837 14.29 -6.97 9.30
C PHE A 837 13.63 -6.53 10.62
N PHE A 838 14.08 -7.09 11.74
CA PHE A 838 13.69 -6.70 13.09
C PHE A 838 14.93 -6.54 13.97
N THR A 839 14.92 -5.55 14.85
CA THR A 839 15.96 -5.34 15.86
C THR A 839 15.29 -4.91 17.15
N GLU A 840 15.61 -5.59 18.26
CA GLU A 840 15.02 -5.32 19.59
C GLU A 840 13.47 -5.28 19.59
N GLY A 841 12.83 -6.18 18.84
CA GLY A 841 11.37 -6.27 18.78
C GLY A 841 10.69 -5.11 18.04
N ARG A 842 11.45 -4.37 17.21
CA ARG A 842 10.94 -3.30 16.33
C ARG A 842 11.37 -3.55 14.89
N PRO A 843 10.58 -3.14 13.89
CA PRO A 843 11.01 -3.21 12.50
C PRO A 843 12.32 -2.43 12.27
N GLN A 844 13.25 -3.01 11.50
CA GLN A 844 14.52 -2.38 11.16
C GLN A 844 14.27 -1.20 10.19
N LYS A 845 14.84 -0.03 10.49
CA LYS A 845 14.52 1.23 9.78
C LYS A 845 15.64 1.73 8.87
N GLU A 846 16.83 1.17 9.00
CA GLU A 846 18.07 1.71 8.42
C GLU A 846 18.74 0.78 7.42
N SER A 847 18.73 -0.54 7.63
CA SER A 847 19.37 -1.52 6.74
C SER A 847 18.46 -2.72 6.45
N ILE A 848 18.71 -3.38 5.32
CA ILE A 848 18.10 -4.65 4.93
C ILE A 848 19.21 -5.70 5.08
N SER A 849 18.99 -6.74 5.88
CA SER A 849 19.97 -7.81 6.10
C SER A 849 19.34 -9.19 5.88
N TYR A 850 20.16 -10.15 5.43
CA TYR A 850 19.73 -11.52 5.09
C TYR A 850 20.50 -12.55 5.93
N PRO A 851 20.30 -12.59 7.26
CA PRO A 851 21.06 -13.47 8.15
C PRO A 851 20.70 -14.94 7.89
N ASP A 852 21.69 -15.84 8.04
CA ASP A 852 21.43 -17.28 8.05
C ASP A 852 20.49 -17.64 9.21
N ILE A 853 19.37 -18.30 8.90
CA ILE A 853 18.37 -18.71 9.91
C ILE A 853 18.98 -19.58 11.01
N ARG A 854 20.00 -20.39 10.71
CA ARG A 854 20.65 -21.29 11.69
C ARG A 854 21.21 -20.50 12.88
N SER A 855 21.73 -19.30 12.61
CA SER A 855 22.27 -18.41 13.65
C SER A 855 21.21 -17.82 14.57
N GLN A 856 19.95 -17.82 14.13
CA GLN A 856 18.80 -17.20 14.78
C GLN A 856 17.90 -18.21 15.51
N LEU A 857 18.15 -19.52 15.37
CA LEU A 857 17.32 -20.55 16.01
C LEU A 857 17.35 -20.42 17.54
N PRO A 858 16.20 -20.64 18.23
CA PRO A 858 16.15 -20.73 19.68
C PRO A 858 17.12 -21.77 20.26
N ASP A 859 17.20 -22.94 19.62
CA ASP A 859 18.17 -24.00 19.90
C ASP A 859 18.94 -24.31 18.60
N LYS A 860 20.22 -23.90 18.56
CA LYS A 860 21.06 -23.97 17.36
C LYS A 860 21.45 -25.40 16.97
N ASP A 861 21.31 -26.34 17.90
CA ASP A 861 21.68 -27.74 17.70
C ASP A 861 20.48 -28.61 17.27
N LYS A 862 19.26 -28.03 17.25
CA LYS A 862 18.04 -28.73 16.83
C LYS A 862 17.56 -28.27 15.45
N PRO A 863 16.96 -29.18 14.64
CA PRO A 863 16.32 -28.78 13.39
C PRO A 863 15.01 -28.04 13.65
N ILE A 864 14.54 -27.29 12.65
CA ILE A 864 13.14 -26.85 12.58
C ILE A 864 12.29 -28.08 12.26
N VAL A 865 11.20 -28.30 12.99
CA VAL A 865 10.29 -29.42 12.77
C VAL A 865 8.90 -28.88 12.48
N ILE A 866 8.35 -29.18 11.31
CA ILE A 866 6.96 -28.88 10.96
C ILE A 866 6.12 -30.12 11.24
N ARG A 867 4.99 -29.96 11.93
CA ARG A 867 3.95 -30.97 12.07
C ARG A 867 2.67 -30.47 11.43
N LEU A 868 2.11 -31.28 10.54
CA LEU A 868 0.81 -31.08 9.95
C LEU A 868 -0.16 -32.09 10.57
N ALA A 869 -1.27 -31.61 11.14
CA ALA A 869 -2.35 -32.41 11.69
C ALA A 869 -3.21 -33.07 10.57
N ASP A 870 -2.54 -33.69 9.61
CA ASP A 870 -3.10 -34.47 8.52
C ASP A 870 -2.20 -35.69 8.29
N SER A 871 -2.78 -36.88 8.35
CA SER A 871 -2.06 -38.15 8.19
C SER A 871 -2.07 -38.68 6.76
N THR A 872 -2.76 -38.03 5.81
CA THR A 872 -2.94 -38.55 4.45
C THR A 872 -1.85 -38.15 3.46
N ALA A 873 -1.02 -37.15 3.78
CA ALA A 873 0.04 -36.70 2.88
C ALA A 873 0.91 -37.88 2.42
N THR A 874 1.10 -38.03 1.12
CA THR A 874 1.81 -39.14 0.47
C THR A 874 3.24 -38.80 0.10
N ARG A 875 3.54 -37.51 -0.06
CA ARG A 875 4.85 -36.99 -0.40
C ARG A 875 5.02 -35.60 0.19
N VAL A 876 6.24 -35.25 0.60
CA VAL A 876 6.59 -33.88 0.98
C VAL A 876 7.86 -33.45 0.28
N PHE A 877 7.85 -32.27 -0.33
CA PHE A 877 9.03 -31.68 -0.95
C PHE A 877 9.13 -30.19 -0.64
N ALA A 878 10.35 -29.66 -0.77
CA ALA A 878 10.66 -28.25 -0.59
C ALA A 878 11.15 -27.60 -1.89
N VAL A 879 10.80 -26.33 -2.06
CA VAL A 879 11.25 -25.44 -3.14
C VAL A 879 11.71 -24.12 -2.52
N SER A 880 12.80 -23.55 -3.01
CA SER A 880 13.37 -22.31 -2.49
C SER A 880 14.13 -21.55 -3.58
N PRO A 881 14.24 -20.21 -3.49
CA PRO A 881 15.25 -19.46 -4.24
C PRO A 881 16.68 -19.69 -3.75
N ASP A 882 16.89 -20.28 -2.56
CA ASP A 882 18.21 -20.50 -1.95
C ASP A 882 18.93 -21.74 -2.49
N PHE A 883 18.23 -22.63 -3.19
CA PHE A 883 18.80 -23.84 -3.81
C PHE A 883 18.13 -24.15 -5.14
N ARG A 884 18.82 -24.92 -6.00
CA ARG A 884 18.31 -25.28 -7.32
C ARG A 884 17.38 -26.49 -7.24
N GLY A 885 16.24 -26.41 -7.94
CA GLY A 885 15.31 -27.51 -8.11
C GLY A 885 14.45 -27.79 -6.86
N ARG A 886 13.99 -29.04 -6.75
CA ARG A 886 13.15 -29.50 -5.64
C ARG A 886 13.92 -30.47 -4.76
N THR A 887 13.63 -30.44 -3.47
CA THR A 887 14.26 -31.31 -2.47
C THR A 887 13.17 -32.14 -1.79
N GLU A 888 13.19 -33.46 -1.96
CA GLU A 888 12.29 -34.35 -1.22
C GLU A 888 12.62 -34.33 0.28
N LEU A 889 11.60 -34.28 1.12
CA LEU A 889 11.74 -34.30 2.57
C LEU A 889 11.25 -35.63 3.14
N GLU A 890 12.02 -36.19 4.08
CA GLU A 890 11.63 -37.40 4.79
C GLU A 890 10.48 -37.09 5.77
N MET A 891 9.37 -37.83 5.61
CA MET A 891 8.20 -37.74 6.47
C MET A 891 8.25 -38.77 7.59
N GLN A 892 7.93 -38.34 8.80
CA GLN A 892 7.63 -39.22 9.93
C GLN A 892 6.14 -39.16 10.24
N ARG A 893 5.46 -40.30 10.07
CA ARG A 893 4.04 -40.45 10.41
C ARG A 893 3.86 -40.74 11.89
N THR A 894 2.86 -40.12 12.47
CA THR A 894 2.39 -40.35 13.85
C THR A 894 0.86 -40.42 13.83
N ASP A 895 0.26 -40.90 14.91
CA ASP A 895 -1.20 -40.87 15.07
C ASP A 895 -1.77 -39.43 15.04
N ALA A 896 -0.93 -38.43 15.33
CA ALA A 896 -1.29 -37.02 15.33
C ALA A 896 -1.10 -36.32 13.96
N GLY A 897 -0.57 -37.01 12.93
CA GLY A 897 -0.34 -36.46 11.60
C GLY A 897 1.07 -36.73 11.06
N VAL A 898 1.50 -35.89 10.11
CA VAL A 898 2.82 -35.99 9.45
C VAL A 898 3.77 -34.93 10.01
N SER A 899 5.02 -35.32 10.25
CA SER A 899 6.09 -34.41 10.64
C SER A 899 7.28 -34.49 9.71
N VAL A 900 7.92 -33.35 9.47
CA VAL A 900 9.12 -33.23 8.63
C VAL A 900 10.17 -32.37 9.31
N LYS A 901 11.43 -32.80 9.20
CA LYS A 901 12.59 -32.01 9.61
C LYS A 901 13.04 -31.18 8.42
N LEU A 902 13.18 -29.87 8.61
CA LEU A 902 13.60 -28.99 7.52
C LEU A 902 15.13 -28.96 7.38
N PRO A 903 15.65 -28.89 6.15
CA PRO A 903 16.98 -28.34 5.94
C PRO A 903 16.98 -26.87 6.39
N THR A 904 18.12 -26.38 6.87
CA THR A 904 18.26 -24.93 7.12
C THR A 904 18.12 -24.17 5.79
N PHE A 905 17.43 -23.04 5.81
CA PHE A 905 17.17 -22.20 4.64
C PHE A 905 17.70 -20.78 4.87
N GLY A 906 18.00 -20.03 3.81
CA GLY A 906 18.53 -18.67 3.95
C GLY A 906 17.40 -17.66 4.13
N ASN A 907 16.55 -17.55 3.10
CA ASN A 907 15.62 -16.44 2.94
C ASN A 907 14.17 -16.89 2.88
N LEU A 908 13.85 -17.86 2.03
CA LEU A 908 12.48 -18.34 1.85
C LEU A 908 12.48 -19.83 1.51
N ILE A 909 11.57 -20.60 2.09
CA ILE A 909 11.34 -22.00 1.74
C ILE A 909 9.84 -22.29 1.68
N MET A 910 9.41 -22.97 0.63
CA MET A 910 8.05 -23.46 0.46
C MET A 910 8.06 -24.98 0.61
N ILE A 911 7.28 -25.51 1.54
CA ILE A 911 7.13 -26.93 1.80
C ILE A 911 5.74 -27.34 1.36
N TYR A 912 5.65 -28.31 0.46
CA TYR A 912 4.38 -28.83 -0.05
C TYR A 912 4.13 -30.24 0.48
N PHE A 913 2.98 -30.42 1.12
CA PHE A 913 2.46 -31.71 1.57
C PHE A 913 1.41 -32.15 0.54
N GLU A 914 1.76 -33.12 -0.30
CA GLU A 914 0.91 -33.69 -1.36
C GLU A 914 -0.01 -34.80 -0.81
#